data_AF-A0AAJ5VA67-F1
#
_entry.id   AF-A0AAJ5VA67-F1
#
_cell.length_a   1.000
_cell.length_b   1.000
_cell.length_c   1.000
_cell.angle_alpha   90.00
_cell.angle_beta   90.00
_cell.angle_gamma   90.00
#
_symmetry.space_group_name_H-M   'P 1'
#
loop_
_entity.id
_entity.type
_entity.pdbx_description
1 polymer ?
#
loop_
_entity_poly.entity_id
_entity_poly.type
_entity_poly.pdbx_seq_one_letter_code
_entity_poly.pdbx_strand_id
1 'polypeptide(L)'
;MKDILHLTLRDVRHATQNVMACIVLFGLVVIPSLFTWFNVIASWDPFANTKDLKIAVASTDAGYESDLVPIRVNVGEQVLSQLRGNDQLDWVITDEHDAIDGTKSGEYYAAIVLPETFSADMLTFYADGGDRTHIALYTNEKKNALAPKITGQGAEGVSSEISDTFAQTLGDVALGLVASLSDYLTDEDTQAALTRVEARLGSVGDQLRSGAHTADTFTALLEGSRPLLDSASALVDTAGDAFTDTKGALGSGVDAANTLKSTLQTAAQSLADALAATSNSYDAVGQRIDELYAAGDTLSGAQVQAITTLAERVQQQADQYAALKNTLETEVGPNLPESAQSDFDALISRLDEAIARQQALQDRLQTAATDIAAGNDAAQSSHQEISAAIAEAKKALADARSTYDNGLKAQLSSLSTTLSQIGSDVSAIRSDLSGITSGLSGASDSVLSTLSRAQEATTQLSASLNTMADRFDTVQQSIAKAADTGDLSELTGADPGVLATSLAEPVRLDRTAVFPVAGFGAAMAPLYMILALWVGALLMTVTIRVDVNAETLPDRPELTPTQKYLGRYGIFGLVGLAQSTLLALGLILFVQVEPAHPLLLILAGWAISTVFTLIVYTAVVAFGNAGKALSVLLLVIQISGSGGAYPLQLLPDWFQSISPFLPATYAVNMVRSAIAGVYQADFWWALGALALFIIPALLLGLVLRRPLMTYNRKLVEALASTKLMS
;
A
#
# COMPACT_ATOMS: atom_id res chain seq x y z
N MET A 1 18.71 47.35 33.78
CA MET A 1 17.38 47.35 33.13
C MET A 1 16.84 48.76 32.94
N LYS A 2 16.84 49.63 33.97
CA LYS A 2 16.35 51.02 33.85
C LYS A 2 16.98 51.77 32.66
N ASP A 3 18.31 51.73 32.49
CA ASP A 3 18.96 52.49 31.42
C ASP A 3 18.71 51.95 30.00
N ILE A 4 18.49 50.63 29.86
CA ILE A 4 18.08 49.98 28.60
C ILE A 4 16.73 50.54 28.15
N LEU A 5 15.77 50.57 29.07
CA LEU A 5 14.43 51.09 28.82
C LEU A 5 14.46 52.58 28.48
N HIS A 6 15.28 53.37 29.19
CA HIS A 6 15.43 54.79 28.89
C HIS A 6 15.99 55.05 27.50
N LEU A 7 17.01 54.29 27.06
CA LEU A 7 17.52 54.40 25.70
C LEU A 7 16.43 54.07 24.67
N THR A 8 15.70 52.97 24.88
CA THR A 8 14.61 52.54 23.99
C THR A 8 13.52 53.61 23.89
N LEU A 9 13.01 54.09 25.03
CA LEU A 9 11.96 55.10 25.09
C LEU A 9 12.41 56.42 24.47
N ARG A 10 13.67 56.80 24.66
CA ARG A 10 14.28 57.98 24.06
C ARG A 10 14.33 57.85 22.54
N ASP A 11 14.76 56.70 22.02
CA ASP A 11 14.81 56.45 20.58
C ASP A 11 13.42 56.52 19.95
N VAL A 12 12.42 55.88 20.58
CA VAL A 12 11.02 55.94 20.14
C VAL A 12 10.49 57.37 20.18
N ARG A 13 10.77 58.12 21.25
CA ARG A 13 10.33 59.52 21.38
C ARG A 13 10.97 60.42 20.33
N HIS A 14 12.27 60.28 20.08
CA HIS A 14 12.94 61.07 19.03
C HIS A 14 12.43 60.73 17.63
N ALA A 15 12.21 59.45 17.36
CA ALA A 15 11.71 59.02 16.07
C ALA A 15 10.26 59.47 15.82
N THR A 16 9.45 59.60 16.88
CA THR A 16 8.05 60.07 16.80
C THR A 16 7.91 61.60 16.81
N GLN A 17 8.94 62.35 17.24
CA GLN A 17 8.92 63.81 17.25
C GLN A 17 9.35 64.44 15.91
N ASN A 18 10.06 63.70 15.06
CA ASN A 18 10.50 64.19 13.76
C ASN A 18 9.60 63.62 12.65
N VAL A 19 8.91 64.50 11.93
CA VAL A 19 7.98 64.13 10.85
C VAL A 19 8.66 63.22 9.81
N MET A 20 9.89 63.52 9.41
CA MET A 20 10.61 62.71 8.43
C MET A 20 10.94 61.31 8.98
N ALA A 21 11.31 61.21 10.26
CA ALA A 21 11.56 59.92 10.90
C ALA A 21 10.27 59.10 11.06
N CYS A 22 9.13 59.75 11.36
CA CYS A 22 7.81 59.11 11.37
C CYS A 22 7.45 58.53 10.00
N ILE A 23 7.62 59.30 8.92
CA ILE A 23 7.34 58.84 7.55
C ILE A 23 8.19 57.63 7.21
N VAL A 24 9.48 57.67 7.54
CA VAL A 24 10.41 56.57 7.30
C VAL A 24 10.03 55.33 8.11
N LEU A 25 9.69 55.47 9.40
CA LEU A 25 9.22 54.37 10.23
C LEU A 25 7.90 53.77 9.73
N PHE A 26 6.96 54.62 9.30
CA PHE A 26 5.72 54.18 8.68
C PHE A 26 5.99 53.36 7.42
N GLY A 27 6.90 53.83 6.56
CA GLY A 27 7.36 53.08 5.39
C GLY A 27 7.95 51.71 5.77
N LEU A 28 8.81 51.65 6.80
CA LEU A 28 9.40 50.40 7.28
C LEU A 28 8.36 49.39 7.81
N VAL A 29 7.27 49.87 8.41
CA VAL A 29 6.17 49.02 8.91
C VAL A 29 5.27 48.53 7.76
N VAL A 30 5.02 49.38 6.76
CA VAL A 30 4.05 49.10 5.68
C VAL A 30 4.65 48.30 4.53
N ILE A 31 5.89 48.58 4.10
CA ILE A 31 6.51 47.95 2.92
C ILE A 31 6.49 46.41 2.96
N PRO A 32 6.87 45.75 4.08
CA PRO A 32 6.80 44.29 4.18
C PRO A 32 5.38 43.75 3.96
N SER A 33 4.40 44.46 4.51
CA SER A 33 2.99 44.07 4.43
C SER A 33 2.47 44.14 2.99
N LEU A 34 2.78 45.23 2.27
CA LEU A 34 2.42 45.38 0.86
C LEU A 34 3.02 44.26 0.01
N PHE A 35 4.30 43.92 0.23
CA PHE A 35 4.94 42.83 -0.48
C PHE A 35 4.16 41.52 -0.28
N THR A 36 3.85 41.14 0.96
CA THR A 36 3.13 39.89 1.22
C THR A 36 1.72 39.92 0.64
N TRP A 37 0.93 40.97 0.89
CA TRP A 37 -0.47 41.01 0.48
C TRP A 37 -0.63 40.96 -1.04
N PHE A 38 0.11 41.78 -1.78
CA PHE A 38 0.00 41.80 -3.24
C PHE A 38 0.47 40.49 -3.88
N ASN A 39 1.51 39.86 -3.34
CA ASN A 39 1.97 38.57 -3.87
C ASN A 39 0.99 37.43 -3.55
N VAL A 40 0.38 37.42 -2.36
CA VAL A 40 -0.66 36.45 -2.02
C VAL A 40 -1.90 36.64 -2.89
N ILE A 41 -2.35 37.89 -3.09
CA ILE A 41 -3.49 38.22 -3.95
C ILE A 41 -3.21 37.82 -5.41
N ALA A 42 -2.02 38.15 -5.93
CA ALA A 42 -1.63 37.78 -7.30
C ALA A 42 -1.55 36.26 -7.50
N SER A 43 -1.34 35.51 -6.42
CA SER A 43 -1.30 34.04 -6.43
C SER A 43 -2.62 33.42 -5.95
N TRP A 44 -3.66 34.21 -5.70
CA TRP A 44 -4.88 33.70 -5.07
C TRP A 44 -5.60 32.68 -5.93
N ASP A 45 -5.84 33.07 -7.18
CA ASP A 45 -6.38 32.24 -8.22
C ASP A 45 -5.72 32.61 -9.56
N PRO A 46 -4.55 32.01 -9.87
CA PRO A 46 -3.87 32.29 -11.13
C PRO A 46 -4.64 31.80 -12.36
N PHE A 47 -5.77 31.09 -12.17
CA PHE A 47 -6.55 30.45 -13.23
C PHE A 47 -7.97 31.01 -13.39
N ALA A 48 -8.46 31.87 -12.48
CA ALA A 48 -9.76 32.56 -12.65
C ALA A 48 -9.85 33.49 -13.89
N ASN A 49 -8.70 33.92 -14.44
CA ASN A 49 -8.62 34.79 -15.62
C ASN A 49 -8.14 34.03 -16.87
N THR A 50 -8.64 32.82 -17.09
CA THR A 50 -8.34 31.98 -18.26
C THR A 50 -8.84 32.54 -19.59
N LYS A 51 -9.74 33.53 -19.58
CA LYS A 51 -10.28 34.18 -20.79
C LYS A 51 -9.24 34.90 -21.65
N ASP A 52 -8.07 35.24 -21.10
CA ASP A 52 -6.98 35.85 -21.85
C ASP A 52 -5.94 34.81 -22.32
N LEU A 53 -6.18 33.53 -22.04
CA LEU A 53 -5.28 32.44 -22.38
C LEU A 53 -5.59 31.94 -23.80
N LYS A 54 -4.78 32.38 -24.76
CA LYS A 54 -4.90 31.95 -26.16
C LYS A 54 -4.57 30.48 -26.34
N ILE A 55 -5.54 29.71 -26.81
CA ILE A 55 -5.38 28.29 -27.13
C ILE A 55 -5.68 28.09 -28.61
N ALA A 56 -4.68 27.62 -29.36
CA ALA A 56 -4.88 27.31 -30.75
C ALA A 56 -5.61 25.98 -30.92
N VAL A 57 -6.51 25.90 -31.88
CA VAL A 57 -7.18 24.66 -32.24
C VAL A 57 -7.13 24.50 -33.74
N ALA A 58 -6.64 23.35 -34.18
CA ALA A 58 -6.59 22.96 -35.58
C ALA A 58 -7.26 21.60 -35.74
N SER A 59 -7.86 21.38 -36.92
CA SER A 59 -8.39 20.08 -37.29
C SER A 59 -7.82 19.66 -38.63
N THR A 60 -7.30 18.44 -38.69
CA THR A 60 -6.96 17.76 -39.95
C THR A 60 -8.00 16.71 -40.33
N ASP A 61 -9.12 16.65 -39.61
CA ASP A 61 -10.19 15.67 -39.77
C ASP A 61 -10.73 15.64 -41.20
N ALA A 62 -10.61 14.49 -41.86
CA ALA A 62 -11.13 14.30 -43.20
C ALA A 62 -12.67 14.16 -43.23
N GLY A 63 -13.30 13.95 -42.08
CA GLY A 63 -14.70 13.53 -41.98
C GLY A 63 -14.87 12.05 -42.29
N TYR A 64 -16.05 11.52 -41.99
CA TYR A 64 -16.41 10.13 -42.19
C TYR A 64 -17.72 10.03 -42.96
N GLU A 65 -17.76 9.11 -43.92
CA GLU A 65 -18.96 8.78 -44.68
C GLU A 65 -19.34 7.35 -44.31
N SER A 66 -20.53 7.18 -43.74
CA SER A 66 -20.97 5.86 -43.25
C SER A 66 -21.52 5.02 -44.40
N ASP A 67 -21.21 3.72 -44.40
CA ASP A 67 -21.82 2.76 -45.31
C ASP A 67 -23.34 2.58 -45.09
N LEU A 68 -23.84 3.02 -43.93
CA LEU A 68 -25.25 2.90 -43.53
C LEU A 68 -26.11 4.09 -43.96
N VAL A 69 -25.51 5.29 -44.10
CA VAL A 69 -26.18 6.52 -44.50
C VAL A 69 -25.21 7.36 -45.34
N PRO A 70 -25.52 7.71 -46.61
CA PRO A 70 -24.60 8.36 -47.55
C PRO A 70 -24.49 9.87 -47.26
N ILE A 71 -24.13 10.21 -46.02
CA ILE A 71 -23.93 11.58 -45.57
C ILE A 71 -22.52 11.64 -44.97
N ARG A 72 -21.68 12.49 -45.57
CA ARG A 72 -20.36 12.79 -45.03
C ARG A 72 -20.50 13.71 -43.82
N VAL A 73 -20.07 13.23 -42.67
CA VAL A 73 -20.08 13.97 -41.41
C VAL A 73 -18.64 14.32 -41.02
N ASN A 74 -18.37 15.60 -40.78
CA ASN A 74 -17.10 16.06 -40.22
C ASN A 74 -17.34 16.61 -38.81
N VAL A 75 -17.04 15.79 -37.81
CA VAL A 75 -17.16 16.11 -36.38
C VAL A 75 -16.12 17.16 -35.99
N GLY A 76 -14.92 17.12 -36.57
CA GLY A 76 -13.86 18.10 -36.32
C GLY A 76 -14.28 19.54 -36.62
N GLU A 77 -14.91 19.80 -37.76
CA GLU A 77 -15.43 21.12 -38.13
C GLU A 77 -16.56 21.60 -37.20
N GLN A 78 -17.38 20.68 -36.71
CA GLN A 78 -18.45 21.01 -35.76
C GLN A 78 -17.86 21.38 -34.38
N VAL A 79 -16.83 20.66 -33.94
CA VAL A 79 -16.06 20.99 -32.75
C VAL A 79 -15.40 22.36 -32.89
N LEU A 80 -14.73 22.64 -34.01
CA LEU A 80 -14.15 23.96 -34.28
C LEU A 80 -15.24 25.05 -34.22
N SER A 81 -16.40 24.84 -34.83
CA SER A 81 -17.50 25.82 -34.83
C SER A 81 -18.03 26.12 -33.42
N GLN A 82 -18.17 25.11 -32.57
CA GLN A 82 -18.65 25.29 -31.19
C GLN A 82 -17.59 25.97 -30.32
N LEU A 83 -16.31 25.63 -30.50
CA LEU A 83 -15.22 26.32 -29.80
C LEU A 83 -15.14 27.82 -30.17
N ARG A 84 -15.52 28.22 -31.40
CA ARG A 84 -15.66 29.66 -31.75
C ARG A 84 -16.75 30.37 -30.94
N GLY A 85 -17.77 29.65 -30.50
CA GLY A 85 -18.89 30.19 -29.73
C GLY A 85 -18.68 30.11 -28.21
N ASN A 86 -17.59 29.49 -27.75
CA ASN A 86 -17.29 29.33 -26.34
C ASN A 86 -16.44 30.50 -25.80
N ASP A 87 -16.96 31.22 -24.81
CA ASP A 87 -16.32 32.41 -24.22
C ASP A 87 -15.54 32.12 -22.91
N GLN A 88 -15.32 30.85 -22.57
CA GLN A 88 -14.56 30.47 -21.36
C GLN A 88 -13.05 30.60 -21.58
N LEU A 89 -12.58 30.41 -22.81
CA LEU A 89 -11.18 30.47 -23.23
C LEU A 89 -11.03 31.25 -24.55
N ASP A 90 -9.87 31.85 -24.80
CA ASP A 90 -9.58 32.56 -26.06
C ASP A 90 -9.15 31.56 -27.14
N TRP A 91 -10.13 30.92 -27.79
CA TRP A 91 -9.92 29.92 -28.83
C TRP A 91 -9.48 30.57 -30.15
N VAL A 92 -8.29 30.20 -30.61
CA VAL A 92 -7.74 30.66 -31.89
C VAL A 92 -7.76 29.52 -32.90
N ILE A 93 -8.69 29.55 -33.83
CA ILE A 93 -8.81 28.50 -34.84
C ILE A 93 -7.88 28.80 -36.00
N THR A 94 -6.96 27.87 -36.27
CA THR A 94 -5.90 28.02 -37.27
C THR A 94 -5.53 26.67 -37.87
N ASP A 95 -4.61 26.62 -38.83
CA ASP A 95 -4.10 25.35 -39.35
C ASP A 95 -3.09 24.68 -38.38
N GLU A 96 -2.84 23.38 -38.57
CA GLU A 96 -1.97 22.59 -37.70
C GLU A 96 -0.56 23.19 -37.57
N HIS A 97 -0.01 23.71 -38.67
CA HIS A 97 1.33 24.27 -38.69
C HIS A 97 1.40 25.53 -37.84
N ASP A 98 0.48 26.47 -38.06
CA ASP A 98 0.38 27.73 -37.32
C ASP A 98 0.00 27.49 -35.85
N ALA A 99 -0.84 26.50 -35.55
CA ALA A 99 -1.18 26.14 -34.17
C ALA A 99 0.07 25.68 -33.40
N ILE A 100 0.85 24.78 -34.02
CA ILE A 100 2.06 24.24 -33.40
C ILE A 100 3.16 25.31 -33.34
N ASP A 101 3.41 26.06 -34.42
CA ASP A 101 4.48 27.06 -34.45
C ASP A 101 4.14 28.32 -33.64
N GLY A 102 2.87 28.74 -33.59
CA GLY A 102 2.38 29.75 -32.67
C GLY A 102 2.47 29.30 -31.21
N THR A 103 2.27 28.01 -30.93
CA THR A 103 2.57 27.45 -29.61
C THR A 103 4.06 27.51 -29.32
N LYS A 104 4.94 27.11 -30.24
CA LYS A 104 6.42 27.19 -30.04
C LYS A 104 6.91 28.63 -29.85
N SER A 105 6.39 29.59 -30.61
CA SER A 105 6.75 31.01 -30.53
C SER A 105 6.26 31.65 -29.23
N GLY A 106 5.22 31.06 -28.62
CA GLY A 106 4.53 31.57 -27.44
C GLY A 106 3.41 32.55 -27.79
N GLU A 107 3.03 32.66 -29.06
CA GLU A 107 1.80 33.33 -29.45
C GLU A 107 0.57 32.64 -28.85
N TYR A 108 0.58 31.31 -28.81
CA TYR A 108 -0.41 30.47 -28.13
C TYR A 108 0.20 29.80 -26.90
N TYR A 109 -0.61 29.62 -25.86
CA TYR A 109 -0.20 28.89 -24.64
C TYR A 109 -0.15 27.39 -24.90
N ALA A 110 -1.17 26.87 -25.59
CA ALA A 110 -1.28 25.49 -26.02
C ALA A 110 -1.95 25.40 -27.40
N ALA A 111 -1.76 24.28 -28.08
CA ALA A 111 -2.47 23.92 -29.30
C ALA A 111 -3.10 22.53 -29.17
N ILE A 112 -4.32 22.40 -29.68
CA ILE A 112 -5.05 21.14 -29.82
C ILE A 112 -5.16 20.84 -31.31
N VAL A 113 -4.72 19.65 -31.72
CA VAL A 113 -4.82 19.19 -33.10
C VAL A 113 -5.70 17.95 -33.14
N LEU A 114 -6.84 18.06 -33.83
CA LEU A 114 -7.72 16.92 -34.11
C LEU A 114 -7.15 16.14 -35.31
N PRO A 115 -6.92 14.82 -35.19
CA PRO A 115 -6.29 14.02 -36.24
C PRO A 115 -7.21 13.82 -37.44
N GLU A 116 -6.63 13.38 -38.56
CA GLU A 116 -7.35 13.12 -39.82
C GLU A 116 -8.47 12.07 -39.68
N THR A 117 -8.31 11.10 -38.78
CA THR A 117 -9.28 10.03 -38.51
C THR A 117 -10.34 10.39 -37.47
N PHE A 118 -10.33 11.63 -36.94
CA PHE A 118 -11.15 12.03 -35.78
C PHE A 118 -12.64 11.68 -35.94
N SER A 119 -13.26 12.04 -37.06
CA SER A 119 -14.67 11.69 -37.32
C SER A 119 -14.91 10.18 -37.48
N ALA A 120 -13.98 9.48 -38.12
CA ALA A 120 -14.12 8.05 -38.38
C ALA A 120 -14.06 7.25 -37.08
N ASP A 121 -13.08 7.54 -36.24
CA ASP A 121 -12.91 6.89 -34.95
C ASP A 121 -14.09 7.21 -34.02
N MET A 122 -14.60 8.44 -34.03
CA MET A 122 -15.77 8.84 -33.25
C MET A 122 -17.09 8.21 -33.70
N LEU A 123 -17.25 7.93 -34.99
CA LEU A 123 -18.47 7.31 -35.53
C LEU A 123 -18.38 5.78 -35.63
N THR A 124 -17.21 5.18 -35.42
CA THR A 124 -17.00 3.72 -35.51
C THR A 124 -16.51 3.08 -34.21
N PHE A 125 -16.43 3.83 -33.10
CA PHE A 125 -15.95 3.33 -31.80
C PHE A 125 -16.70 2.09 -31.26
N TYR A 126 -17.93 1.84 -31.73
CA TYR A 126 -18.77 0.71 -31.33
C TYR A 126 -18.64 -0.51 -32.26
N ALA A 127 -17.95 -0.38 -33.39
CA ALA A 127 -17.73 -1.46 -34.33
C ALA A 127 -16.59 -2.38 -33.86
N ASP A 128 -16.71 -3.69 -34.10
CA ASP A 128 -15.65 -4.65 -33.76
C ASP A 128 -14.35 -4.27 -34.48
N GLY A 129 -13.31 -3.92 -33.70
CA GLY A 129 -12.01 -3.47 -34.22
C GLY A 129 -11.89 -1.94 -34.42
N GLY A 130 -12.85 -1.13 -33.97
CA GLY A 130 -12.76 0.33 -33.99
C GLY A 130 -11.69 0.86 -33.04
N ASP A 131 -10.83 1.76 -33.53
CA ASP A 131 -9.80 2.43 -32.74
C ASP A 131 -10.40 3.62 -31.95
N ARG A 132 -9.80 3.93 -30.79
CA ARG A 132 -10.18 5.11 -30.00
C ARG A 132 -9.41 6.33 -30.52
N THR A 133 -10.13 7.44 -30.71
CA THR A 133 -9.53 8.70 -31.13
C THR A 133 -8.49 9.21 -30.12
N HIS A 134 -7.33 9.64 -30.63
CA HIS A 134 -6.30 10.32 -29.84
C HIS A 134 -6.21 11.80 -30.25
N ILE A 135 -6.36 12.71 -29.30
CA ILE A 135 -6.22 14.16 -29.54
C ILE A 135 -4.80 14.59 -29.16
N ALA A 136 -4.13 15.32 -30.04
CA ALA A 136 -2.78 15.82 -29.77
C ALA A 136 -2.83 17.19 -29.09
N LEU A 137 -2.30 17.27 -27.86
CA LEU A 137 -2.15 18.51 -27.11
C LEU A 137 -0.67 18.92 -27.09
N TYR A 138 -0.37 20.12 -27.59
CA TYR A 138 0.95 20.73 -27.58
C TYR A 138 0.97 21.89 -26.59
N THR A 139 1.92 21.94 -25.67
CA THR A 139 2.04 23.00 -24.66
C THR A 139 3.38 23.69 -24.71
N ASN A 140 3.41 25.03 -24.59
CA ASN A 140 4.67 25.78 -24.54
C ASN A 140 5.26 25.86 -23.12
N GLU A 141 6.05 24.85 -22.77
CA GLU A 141 6.72 24.76 -21.46
C GLU A 141 7.80 25.85 -21.22
N LYS A 142 8.26 26.54 -22.28
CA LYS A 142 9.30 27.56 -22.17
C LYS A 142 8.80 28.85 -21.52
N LYS A 143 7.52 29.18 -21.68
CA LYS A 143 6.95 30.42 -21.13
C LYS A 143 6.89 30.45 -19.60
N ASN A 144 6.80 29.29 -18.96
CA ASN A 144 6.82 29.20 -17.49
C ASN A 144 7.38 27.85 -17.02
N ALA A 145 8.50 27.87 -16.29
CA ALA A 145 9.17 26.66 -15.79
C ALA A 145 8.37 25.90 -14.72
N LEU A 146 7.30 26.49 -14.17
CA LEU A 146 6.35 25.83 -13.27
C LEU A 146 5.25 25.05 -14.02
N ALA A 147 5.04 25.35 -15.31
CA ALA A 147 3.97 24.77 -16.13
C ALA A 147 4.09 23.27 -16.44
N PRO A 148 5.28 22.61 -16.40
CA PRO A 148 5.46 21.15 -16.55
C PRO A 148 5.65 20.38 -15.22
N LYS A 149 5.91 21.07 -14.09
CA LYS A 149 6.14 20.44 -12.77
C LYS A 149 5.04 20.64 -11.74
N ILE A 150 4.18 21.66 -11.89
CA ILE A 150 2.88 21.76 -11.21
C ILE A 150 1.79 21.00 -11.99
N THR A 151 2.18 20.27 -13.02
CA THR A 151 1.34 19.68 -14.08
C THR A 151 0.69 18.37 -13.68
N GLY A 152 1.06 17.81 -12.53
CA GLY A 152 0.35 16.69 -11.93
C GLY A 152 -0.82 17.08 -11.03
N GLN A 153 -0.99 18.37 -10.65
CA GLN A 153 -2.07 18.80 -9.75
C GLN A 153 -2.72 20.16 -10.08
N GLY A 154 -2.04 21.08 -10.79
CA GLY A 154 -2.59 22.38 -11.20
C GLY A 154 -2.92 22.48 -12.68
N ALA A 155 -2.29 21.68 -13.54
CA ALA A 155 -2.71 21.55 -14.94
C ALA A 155 -4.02 20.77 -15.11
N GLU A 156 -4.49 20.08 -14.06
CA GLU A 156 -5.89 19.64 -13.97
C GLU A 156 -6.83 20.85 -14.16
N GLY A 157 -6.51 22.07 -13.72
CA GLY A 157 -7.42 23.22 -13.89
C GLY A 157 -7.65 23.60 -15.36
N VAL A 158 -6.59 24.00 -16.08
CA VAL A 158 -6.71 24.47 -17.48
C VAL A 158 -6.93 23.30 -18.44
N SER A 159 -6.24 22.17 -18.27
CA SER A 159 -6.46 21.01 -19.15
C SER A 159 -7.75 20.27 -18.83
N SER A 160 -8.26 20.21 -17.58
CA SER A 160 -9.63 19.73 -17.32
C SER A 160 -10.64 20.74 -17.81
N GLU A 161 -10.47 22.05 -17.59
CA GLU A 161 -11.41 23.04 -18.16
C GLU A 161 -11.46 22.93 -19.68
N ILE A 162 -10.30 22.79 -20.35
CA ILE A 162 -10.22 22.49 -21.79
C ILE A 162 -10.89 21.16 -22.12
N SER A 163 -10.63 20.09 -21.37
CA SER A 163 -11.18 18.75 -21.64
C SER A 163 -12.68 18.66 -21.36
N ASP A 164 -13.18 19.34 -20.34
CA ASP A 164 -14.57 19.43 -19.90
C ASP A 164 -15.34 20.31 -20.88
N THR A 165 -14.78 21.47 -21.25
CA THR A 165 -15.35 22.35 -22.29
C THR A 165 -15.37 21.64 -23.64
N PHE A 166 -14.30 20.90 -23.97
CA PHE A 166 -14.21 20.10 -25.19
C PHE A 166 -15.17 18.91 -25.16
N ALA A 167 -15.33 18.22 -24.03
CA ALA A 167 -16.27 17.13 -23.87
C ALA A 167 -17.72 17.60 -23.90
N GLN A 168 -18.03 18.76 -23.32
CA GLN A 168 -19.33 19.44 -23.44
C GLN A 168 -19.60 19.81 -24.89
N THR A 169 -18.62 20.43 -25.56
CA THR A 169 -18.68 20.73 -26.99
C THR A 169 -18.92 19.48 -27.82
N LEU A 170 -18.23 18.38 -27.54
CA LEU A 170 -18.42 17.09 -28.20
C LEU A 170 -19.83 16.52 -27.95
N GLY A 171 -20.35 16.67 -26.73
CA GLY A 171 -21.71 16.31 -26.37
C GLY A 171 -22.77 17.11 -27.13
N ASP A 172 -22.59 18.43 -27.25
CA ASP A 172 -23.48 19.32 -28.00
C ASP A 172 -23.44 19.02 -29.51
N VAL A 173 -22.26 18.72 -30.04
CA VAL A 173 -22.06 18.25 -31.42
C VAL A 173 -22.77 16.91 -31.66
N ALA A 174 -22.64 15.95 -30.74
CA ALA A 174 -23.33 14.66 -30.82
C ALA A 174 -24.86 14.81 -30.76
N LEU A 175 -25.38 15.65 -29.87
CA LEU A 175 -26.82 15.95 -29.78
C LEU A 175 -27.33 16.70 -31.01
N GLY A 176 -26.54 17.64 -31.56
CA GLY A 176 -26.85 18.36 -32.79
C GLY A 176 -26.90 17.45 -34.03
N LEU A 177 -26.04 16.43 -34.08
CA LEU A 177 -26.08 15.38 -35.10
C LEU A 177 -27.33 14.50 -34.98
N VAL A 178 -27.73 14.13 -33.76
CA VAL A 178 -28.99 13.39 -33.51
C VAL A 178 -30.21 14.23 -33.91
N ALA A 179 -30.23 15.52 -33.60
CA ALA A 179 -31.30 16.44 -34.00
C ALA A 179 -31.34 16.67 -35.53
N SER A 180 -30.18 16.75 -36.19
CA SER A 180 -30.09 16.89 -37.65
C SER A 180 -30.49 15.60 -38.39
N LEU A 181 -30.25 14.44 -37.77
CA LEU A 181 -30.79 13.17 -38.23
C LEU A 181 -32.32 13.13 -38.04
N SER A 182 -32.87 13.70 -36.96
CA SER A 182 -34.33 13.79 -36.71
C SER A 182 -35.11 14.47 -37.85
N ASP A 183 -34.52 15.42 -38.58
CA ASP A 183 -35.16 16.09 -39.72
C ASP A 183 -35.21 15.22 -41.00
N TYR A 184 -34.37 14.17 -41.09
CA TYR A 184 -34.34 13.20 -42.19
C TYR A 184 -35.11 11.89 -41.89
N LEU A 185 -35.54 11.68 -40.63
CA LEU A 185 -36.07 10.42 -40.09
C LEU A 185 -37.59 10.25 -40.26
N THR A 186 -38.13 10.46 -41.46
CA THR A 186 -39.57 10.26 -41.76
C THR A 186 -39.91 9.03 -42.61
N ASP A 187 -38.92 8.18 -42.94
CA ASP A 187 -39.12 7.03 -43.84
C ASP A 187 -39.14 5.66 -43.14
N GLU A 188 -39.77 4.66 -43.76
CA GLU A 188 -40.09 3.31 -43.22
C GLU A 188 -38.89 2.53 -42.64
N ASP A 189 -37.66 2.81 -43.10
CA ASP A 189 -36.42 2.21 -42.56
C ASP A 189 -36.13 2.60 -41.09
N THR A 190 -36.77 3.67 -40.60
CA THR A 190 -36.61 4.21 -39.25
C THR A 190 -37.29 3.35 -38.19
N GLN A 191 -38.46 2.74 -38.49
CA GLN A 191 -39.10 1.81 -37.55
C GLN A 191 -38.21 0.58 -37.31
N ALA A 192 -37.53 0.08 -38.34
CA ALA A 192 -36.60 -1.03 -38.22
C ALA A 192 -35.33 -0.66 -37.43
N ALA A 193 -34.88 0.61 -37.48
CA ALA A 193 -33.77 1.11 -36.67
C ALA A 193 -34.18 1.31 -35.20
N LEU A 194 -35.35 1.91 -34.93
CA LEU A 194 -35.88 2.09 -33.57
C LEU A 194 -36.16 0.73 -32.91
N THR A 195 -36.70 -0.24 -33.63
CA THR A 195 -36.89 -1.61 -33.14
C THR A 195 -35.55 -2.30 -32.80
N ARG A 196 -34.48 -2.03 -33.57
CA ARG A 196 -33.13 -2.55 -33.30
C ARG A 196 -32.51 -1.89 -32.06
N VAL A 197 -32.68 -0.59 -31.89
CA VAL A 197 -32.22 0.16 -30.71
C VAL A 197 -33.00 -0.29 -29.48
N GLU A 198 -34.32 -0.44 -29.57
CA GLU A 198 -35.17 -0.99 -28.53
C GLU A 198 -34.71 -2.40 -28.10
N ALA A 199 -34.51 -3.31 -29.05
CA ALA A 199 -34.03 -4.66 -28.77
C ALA A 199 -32.63 -4.66 -28.14
N ARG A 200 -31.76 -3.72 -28.54
CA ARG A 200 -30.42 -3.59 -27.97
C ARG A 200 -30.45 -3.03 -26.56
N LEU A 201 -31.30 -2.04 -26.27
CA LEU A 201 -31.48 -1.48 -24.93
C LEU A 201 -32.08 -2.52 -23.97
N GLY A 202 -33.03 -3.32 -24.44
CA GLY A 202 -33.54 -4.48 -23.70
C GLY A 202 -32.42 -5.48 -23.38
N SER A 203 -31.57 -5.81 -24.36
CA SER A 203 -30.42 -6.69 -24.14
C SER A 203 -29.39 -6.13 -23.16
N VAL A 204 -29.19 -4.81 -23.12
CA VAL A 204 -28.31 -4.16 -22.13
C VAL A 204 -28.95 -4.18 -20.74
N GLY A 205 -30.25 -3.90 -20.64
CA GLY A 205 -31.02 -4.05 -19.40
C GLY A 205 -30.92 -5.47 -18.82
N ASP A 206 -31.03 -6.50 -19.66
CA ASP A 206 -30.90 -7.90 -19.27
C ASP A 206 -29.47 -8.26 -18.81
N GLN A 207 -28.44 -7.74 -19.48
CA GLN A 207 -27.04 -7.92 -19.06
C GLN A 207 -26.76 -7.24 -17.71
N LEU A 208 -27.30 -6.03 -17.49
CA LEU A 208 -27.19 -5.33 -16.22
C LEU A 208 -27.89 -6.09 -15.08
N ARG A 209 -29.08 -6.66 -15.34
CA ARG A 209 -29.76 -7.56 -14.38
C ARG A 209 -28.98 -8.83 -14.09
N SER A 210 -28.36 -9.42 -15.11
CA SER A 210 -27.47 -10.57 -14.91
C SER A 210 -26.24 -10.20 -14.06
N GLY A 211 -25.70 -8.99 -14.24
CA GLY A 211 -24.65 -8.43 -13.39
C GLY A 211 -25.12 -8.19 -11.95
N ALA A 212 -26.34 -7.65 -11.76
CA ALA A 212 -26.95 -7.46 -10.46
C ALA A 212 -27.17 -8.79 -9.73
N HIS A 213 -27.67 -9.81 -10.43
CA HIS A 213 -27.84 -11.16 -9.89
C HIS A 213 -26.51 -11.81 -9.47
N THR A 214 -25.44 -11.53 -10.23
CA THR A 214 -24.08 -11.96 -9.89
C THR A 214 -23.61 -11.26 -8.60
N ALA A 215 -23.85 -9.95 -8.48
CA ALA A 215 -23.56 -9.19 -7.27
C ALA A 215 -24.36 -9.69 -6.05
N ASP A 216 -25.66 -9.99 -6.21
CA ASP A 216 -26.50 -10.61 -5.17
C ASP A 216 -25.95 -11.98 -4.73
N THR A 217 -25.45 -12.78 -5.67
CA THR A 217 -24.82 -14.08 -5.37
C THR A 217 -23.55 -13.89 -4.53
N PHE A 218 -22.75 -12.86 -4.84
CA PHE A 218 -21.59 -12.49 -4.02
C PHE A 218 -22.00 -11.95 -2.64
N THR A 219 -23.07 -11.16 -2.55
CA THR A 219 -23.63 -10.70 -1.27
C THR A 219 -24.10 -11.88 -0.42
N ALA A 220 -24.81 -12.85 -1.00
CA ALA A 220 -25.24 -14.07 -0.32
C ALA A 220 -24.05 -14.96 0.13
N LEU A 221 -22.97 -15.02 -0.66
CA LEU A 221 -21.73 -15.69 -0.27
C LEU A 221 -21.04 -14.98 0.91
N LEU A 222 -21.00 -13.65 0.91
CA LEU A 222 -20.45 -12.85 2.00
C LEU A 222 -21.30 -12.96 3.28
N GLU A 223 -22.62 -12.99 3.14
CA GLU A 223 -23.56 -13.26 4.24
C GLU A 223 -23.40 -14.66 4.81
N GLY A 224 -23.24 -15.67 3.95
CA GLY A 224 -22.95 -17.05 4.36
C GLY A 224 -21.59 -17.22 5.03
N SER A 225 -20.66 -16.27 4.83
CA SER A 225 -19.33 -16.27 5.44
C SER A 225 -19.32 -15.68 6.85
N ARG A 226 -20.31 -14.83 7.19
CA ARG A 226 -20.38 -14.10 8.47
C ARG A 226 -20.57 -15.01 9.69
N PRO A 227 -21.46 -16.02 9.67
CA PRO A 227 -21.56 -17.02 10.75
C PRO A 227 -20.30 -17.86 10.94
N LEU A 228 -19.51 -18.10 9.87
CA LEU A 228 -18.23 -18.81 9.94
C LEU A 228 -17.15 -17.98 10.64
N LEU A 229 -17.21 -16.66 10.51
CA LEU A 229 -16.30 -15.71 11.16
C LEU A 229 -16.72 -15.38 12.60
N ASP A 230 -18.01 -15.28 12.88
CA ASP A 230 -18.52 -15.19 14.26
C ASP A 230 -18.18 -16.48 15.04
N SER A 231 -18.29 -17.64 14.38
CA SER A 231 -17.84 -18.92 14.92
C SER A 231 -16.32 -18.96 15.10
N ALA A 232 -15.54 -18.37 14.18
CA ALA A 232 -14.08 -18.25 14.29
C ALA A 232 -13.64 -17.30 15.42
N SER A 233 -14.36 -16.19 15.65
CA SER A 233 -14.09 -15.25 16.75
C SER A 233 -14.45 -15.84 18.11
N ALA A 234 -15.60 -16.53 18.21
CA ALA A 234 -15.97 -17.28 19.41
C ALA A 234 -15.03 -18.47 19.66
N LEU A 235 -14.54 -19.12 18.59
CA LEU A 235 -13.46 -20.11 18.65
C LEU A 235 -12.14 -19.50 19.09
N VAL A 236 -11.80 -18.26 18.72
CA VAL A 236 -10.56 -17.58 19.14
C VAL A 236 -10.61 -17.21 20.64
N ASP A 237 -11.75 -16.72 21.13
CA ASP A 237 -11.92 -16.39 22.55
C ASP A 237 -11.98 -17.66 23.43
N THR A 238 -12.61 -18.73 22.95
CA THR A 238 -12.66 -20.02 23.65
C THR A 238 -11.37 -20.84 23.45
N ALA A 239 -10.66 -20.65 22.34
CA ALA A 239 -9.35 -21.24 22.09
C ALA A 239 -8.26 -20.57 22.90
N GLY A 240 -8.31 -19.28 23.22
CA GLY A 240 -7.30 -18.61 24.06
C GLY A 240 -6.99 -19.39 25.35
N ASP A 241 -8.02 -19.93 26.00
CA ASP A 241 -7.88 -20.75 27.21
C ASP A 241 -7.64 -22.25 26.90
N ALA A 242 -8.21 -22.80 25.82
CA ALA A 242 -8.05 -24.22 25.45
C ALA A 242 -6.75 -24.55 24.66
N PHE A 243 -6.05 -23.54 24.11
CA PHE A 243 -4.84 -23.70 23.28
C PHE A 243 -3.60 -24.05 24.10
N THR A 244 -3.57 -23.61 25.36
CA THR A 244 -2.46 -23.90 26.28
C THR A 244 -2.42 -25.38 26.65
N ASP A 245 -3.59 -26.03 26.79
CA ASP A 245 -3.70 -27.46 27.09
C ASP A 245 -3.52 -28.34 25.83
N THR A 246 -3.94 -27.87 24.65
CA THR A 246 -3.90 -28.67 23.40
C THR A 246 -2.48 -28.78 22.80
N LYS A 247 -1.57 -27.84 23.06
CA LYS A 247 -0.17 -27.91 22.60
C LYS A 247 0.60 -29.10 23.20
N GLY A 248 0.23 -29.52 24.42
CA GLY A 248 0.74 -30.74 25.05
C GLY A 248 0.19 -32.01 24.40
N ALA A 249 -1.12 -32.03 24.13
CA ALA A 249 -1.82 -33.17 23.55
C ALA A 249 -1.43 -33.45 22.08
N LEU A 250 -1.27 -32.40 21.25
CA LEU A 250 -0.86 -32.54 19.85
C LEU A 250 0.61 -32.99 19.72
N GLY A 251 1.48 -32.50 20.61
CA GLY A 251 2.88 -32.96 20.70
C GLY A 251 2.96 -34.45 21.03
N SER A 252 2.20 -34.90 22.04
CA SER A 252 2.13 -36.31 22.39
C SER A 252 1.52 -37.20 21.30
N GLY A 253 0.58 -36.68 20.49
CA GLY A 253 -0.03 -37.42 19.38
C GLY A 253 0.93 -37.65 18.21
N VAL A 254 1.77 -36.67 17.88
CA VAL A 254 2.82 -36.80 16.85
C VAL A 254 3.91 -37.77 17.29
N ASP A 255 4.32 -37.69 18.55
CA ASP A 255 5.31 -38.62 19.12
C ASP A 255 4.77 -40.06 19.18
N ALA A 256 3.48 -40.22 19.51
CA ALA A 256 2.81 -41.52 19.48
C ALA A 256 2.69 -42.10 18.05
N ALA A 257 2.34 -41.28 17.05
CA ALA A 257 2.25 -41.71 15.66
C ALA A 257 3.61 -42.11 15.08
N ASN A 258 4.67 -41.36 15.39
CA ASN A 258 6.05 -41.69 15.00
C ASN A 258 6.56 -42.96 15.69
N THR A 259 6.22 -43.15 16.96
CA THR A 259 6.55 -44.37 17.72
C THR A 259 5.83 -45.58 17.14
N LEU A 260 4.53 -45.48 16.88
CA LEU A 260 3.73 -46.53 16.27
C LEU A 260 4.26 -46.92 14.89
N LYS A 261 4.64 -45.94 14.06
CA LYS A 261 5.28 -46.18 12.77
C LYS A 261 6.59 -46.97 12.91
N SER A 262 7.47 -46.55 13.82
CA SER A 262 8.76 -47.22 14.06
C SER A 262 8.56 -48.67 14.54
N THR A 263 7.60 -48.87 15.45
CA THR A 263 7.23 -50.20 15.96
C THR A 263 6.65 -51.08 14.85
N LEU A 264 5.75 -50.56 14.01
CA LEU A 264 5.17 -51.29 12.87
C LEU A 264 6.23 -51.69 11.84
N GLN A 265 7.16 -50.78 11.51
CA GLN A 265 8.26 -51.08 10.58
C GLN A 265 9.21 -52.14 11.14
N THR A 266 9.54 -52.05 12.42
CA THR A 266 10.42 -53.01 13.11
C THR A 266 9.77 -54.38 13.23
N ALA A 267 8.47 -54.44 13.54
CA ALA A 267 7.69 -55.67 13.63
C ALA A 267 7.55 -56.34 12.26
N ALA A 268 7.24 -55.56 11.20
CA ALA A 268 7.15 -56.05 9.83
C ALA A 268 8.48 -56.61 9.32
N GLN A 269 9.59 -55.93 9.60
CA GLN A 269 10.92 -56.40 9.20
C GLN A 269 11.33 -57.65 9.97
N SER A 270 11.14 -57.67 11.29
CA SER A 270 11.43 -58.85 12.14
C SER A 270 10.62 -60.08 11.72
N LEU A 271 9.35 -59.88 11.35
CA LEU A 271 8.47 -60.94 10.86
C LEU A 271 8.93 -61.46 9.49
N ALA A 272 9.30 -60.57 8.57
CA ALA A 272 9.84 -60.96 7.26
C ALA A 272 11.15 -61.76 7.41
N ASP A 273 12.04 -61.32 8.29
CA ASP A 273 13.33 -61.95 8.54
C ASP A 273 13.17 -63.31 9.25
N ALA A 274 12.27 -63.42 10.23
CA ALA A 274 11.97 -64.68 10.90
C ALA A 274 11.37 -65.73 9.94
N LEU A 275 10.40 -65.33 9.11
CA LEU A 275 9.79 -66.20 8.10
C LEU A 275 10.79 -66.62 7.02
N ALA A 276 11.77 -65.77 6.68
CA ALA A 276 12.81 -66.08 5.71
C ALA A 276 13.90 -67.00 6.27
N ALA A 277 14.36 -66.78 7.51
CA ALA A 277 15.41 -67.58 8.14
C ALA A 277 14.97 -69.03 8.41
N THR A 278 13.69 -69.22 8.73
CA THR A 278 13.17 -70.51 9.24
C THR A 278 13.04 -71.60 8.15
N SER A 279 12.76 -71.23 6.90
CA SER A 279 12.68 -72.21 5.78
C SER A 279 14.02 -72.92 5.54
N ASN A 280 15.12 -72.17 5.59
CA ASN A 280 16.47 -72.72 5.39
C ASN A 280 16.91 -73.60 6.57
N SER A 281 16.45 -73.28 7.79
CA SER A 281 16.73 -74.08 8.99
C SER A 281 16.05 -75.45 8.94
N TYR A 282 14.81 -75.55 8.45
CA TYR A 282 14.13 -76.85 8.33
C TYR A 282 14.69 -77.74 7.21
N ASP A 283 15.30 -77.14 6.17
CA ASP A 283 16.11 -77.90 5.21
C ASP A 283 17.34 -78.52 5.85
N ALA A 284 18.03 -77.77 6.71
CA ALA A 284 19.17 -78.29 7.47
C ALA A 284 18.75 -79.37 8.50
N VAL A 285 17.58 -79.22 9.13
CA VAL A 285 17.01 -80.25 10.04
C VAL A 285 16.68 -81.52 9.25
N GLY A 286 16.06 -81.41 8.08
CA GLY A 286 15.75 -82.55 7.20
C GLY A 286 17.01 -83.30 6.77
N GLN A 287 18.01 -82.58 6.27
CA GLN A 287 19.31 -83.17 5.90
C GLN A 287 19.99 -83.84 7.08
N ARG A 288 19.95 -83.22 8.27
CA ARG A 288 20.54 -83.80 9.47
C ARG A 288 19.82 -85.07 9.92
N ILE A 289 18.49 -85.11 9.80
CA ILE A 289 17.70 -86.32 10.06
C ILE A 289 18.04 -87.40 9.04
N ASP A 290 18.11 -87.10 7.75
CA ASP A 290 18.50 -88.06 6.71
C ASP A 290 19.92 -88.63 6.96
N GLU A 291 20.88 -87.81 7.35
CA GLU A 291 22.23 -88.23 7.76
C GLU A 291 22.22 -89.17 8.97
N LEU A 292 21.40 -88.86 9.99
CA LEU A 292 21.32 -89.62 11.23
C LEU A 292 20.74 -91.03 11.01
N TYR A 293 19.78 -91.17 10.07
CA TYR A 293 19.13 -92.44 9.73
C TYR A 293 19.85 -93.23 8.62
N ALA A 294 20.72 -92.60 7.82
CA ALA A 294 21.56 -93.30 6.83
C ALA A 294 22.71 -94.13 7.45
N ALA A 295 23.00 -93.96 8.75
CA ALA A 295 24.17 -94.51 9.43
C ALA A 295 24.06 -95.98 9.95
N GLY A 296 22.98 -96.72 9.64
CA GLY A 296 22.88 -98.18 9.84
C GLY A 296 22.08 -98.66 11.07
N ASP A 297 21.68 -99.94 11.05
CA ASP A 297 20.59 -100.60 11.81
C ASP A 297 20.63 -100.55 13.36
N THR A 298 21.63 -99.91 14.00
CA THR A 298 21.65 -99.70 15.46
C THR A 298 22.03 -98.28 15.80
N LEU A 299 21.02 -97.47 16.14
CA LEU A 299 21.20 -96.08 16.55
C LEU A 299 21.81 -96.02 17.96
N SER A 300 22.96 -95.35 18.09
CA SER A 300 23.70 -95.14 19.34
C SER A 300 23.04 -94.08 20.24
N GLY A 301 23.39 -94.07 21.54
CA GLY A 301 22.94 -93.03 22.47
C GLY A 301 23.30 -91.60 22.03
N ALA A 302 24.35 -91.42 21.21
CA ALA A 302 24.71 -90.14 20.63
C ALA A 302 23.72 -89.65 19.56
N GLN A 303 23.10 -90.56 18.79
CA GLN A 303 22.06 -90.23 17.81
C GLN A 303 20.75 -89.88 18.49
N VAL A 304 20.37 -90.61 19.56
CA VAL A 304 19.23 -90.24 20.42
C VAL A 304 19.42 -88.83 20.96
N GLN A 305 20.60 -88.50 21.49
CA GLN A 305 20.88 -87.17 22.01
C GLN A 305 20.85 -86.08 20.92
N ALA A 306 21.28 -86.40 19.70
CA ALA A 306 21.19 -85.48 18.56
C ALA A 306 19.73 -85.21 18.15
N ILE A 307 18.87 -86.25 18.12
CA ILE A 307 17.44 -86.10 17.82
C ILE A 307 16.73 -85.31 18.92
N THR A 308 17.02 -85.59 20.20
CA THR A 308 16.50 -84.81 21.33
C THR A 308 16.92 -83.33 21.25
N THR A 309 18.17 -83.06 20.90
CA THR A 309 18.65 -81.67 20.72
C THR A 309 17.95 -80.98 19.54
N LEU A 310 17.63 -81.70 18.46
CA LEU A 310 16.84 -81.17 17.35
C LEU A 310 15.41 -80.89 17.79
N ALA A 311 14.79 -81.78 18.57
CA ALA A 311 13.45 -81.58 19.12
C ALA A 311 13.38 -80.32 20.01
N GLU A 312 14.38 -80.11 20.88
CA GLU A 312 14.49 -78.90 21.71
C GLU A 312 14.64 -77.61 20.87
N ARG A 313 15.40 -77.67 19.78
CA ARG A 313 15.55 -76.52 18.86
C ARG A 313 14.27 -76.22 18.11
N VAL A 314 13.55 -77.25 17.66
CA VAL A 314 12.23 -77.09 17.02
C VAL A 314 11.22 -76.52 18.02
N GLN A 315 11.26 -76.95 19.28
CA GLN A 315 10.43 -76.36 20.35
C GLN A 315 10.74 -74.88 20.55
N GLN A 316 12.02 -74.53 20.69
CA GLN A 316 12.44 -73.15 20.89
C GLN A 316 12.00 -72.25 19.71
N GLN A 317 12.03 -72.79 18.49
CA GLN A 317 11.54 -72.09 17.31
C GLN A 317 10.03 -71.91 17.32
N ALA A 318 9.26 -72.94 17.70
CA ALA A 318 7.82 -72.86 17.85
C ALA A 318 7.42 -71.82 18.92
N ASP A 319 8.13 -71.77 20.05
CA ASP A 319 7.92 -70.80 21.12
C ASP A 319 8.20 -69.36 20.66
N GLN A 320 9.24 -69.16 19.84
CA GLN A 320 9.54 -67.85 19.23
C GLN A 320 8.43 -67.41 18.27
N TYR A 321 7.87 -68.34 17.49
CA TYR A 321 6.74 -68.06 16.60
C TYR A 321 5.48 -67.74 17.40
N ALA A 322 5.23 -68.44 18.51
CA ALA A 322 4.12 -68.14 19.41
C ALA A 322 4.28 -66.76 20.07
N ALA A 323 5.49 -66.40 20.51
CA ALA A 323 5.78 -65.08 21.05
C ALA A 323 5.62 -63.97 20.01
N LEU A 324 6.08 -64.20 18.77
CA LEU A 324 5.91 -63.28 17.65
C LEU A 324 4.43 -63.11 17.30
N LYS A 325 3.68 -64.21 17.19
CA LYS A 325 2.24 -64.20 16.96
C LYS A 325 1.51 -63.41 18.06
N ASN A 326 1.79 -63.70 19.32
CA ASN A 326 1.19 -62.97 20.45
C ASN A 326 1.51 -61.46 20.36
N THR A 327 2.76 -61.11 20.05
CA THR A 327 3.15 -59.70 19.88
C THR A 327 2.39 -59.04 18.74
N LEU A 328 2.20 -59.75 17.62
CA LEU A 328 1.39 -59.26 16.51
C LEU A 328 -0.07 -59.08 16.95
N GLU A 329 -0.67 -60.06 17.63
CA GLU A 329 -2.06 -60.00 18.10
C GLU A 329 -2.31 -58.92 19.16
N THR A 330 -1.35 -58.65 20.06
CA THR A 330 -1.54 -57.70 21.16
C THR A 330 -1.12 -56.28 20.80
N GLU A 331 -0.01 -56.13 20.06
CA GLU A 331 0.58 -54.81 19.79
C GLU A 331 0.24 -54.28 18.40
N VAL A 332 0.00 -55.16 17.41
CA VAL A 332 -0.21 -54.75 16.01
C VAL A 332 -1.68 -54.84 15.61
N GLY A 333 -2.33 -55.97 15.86
CA GLY A 333 -3.73 -56.24 15.46
C GLY A 333 -4.72 -55.15 15.87
N PRO A 334 -4.77 -54.70 17.14
CA PRO A 334 -5.71 -53.67 17.59
C PRO A 334 -5.51 -52.30 16.92
N ASN A 335 -4.33 -52.08 16.36
CA ASN A 335 -3.91 -50.80 15.78
C ASN A 335 -3.99 -50.80 14.24
N LEU A 336 -4.44 -51.91 13.63
CA LEU A 336 -4.61 -52.01 12.18
C LEU A 336 -5.98 -51.48 11.73
N PRO A 337 -6.04 -50.78 10.58
CA PRO A 337 -7.30 -50.36 9.98
C PRO A 337 -8.16 -51.57 9.60
N GLU A 338 -9.49 -51.40 9.58
CA GLU A 338 -10.44 -52.48 9.25
C GLU A 338 -10.13 -53.17 7.93
N SER A 339 -9.65 -52.42 6.93
CA SER A 339 -9.24 -52.95 5.62
C SER A 339 -8.09 -53.95 5.67
N ALA A 340 -7.32 -53.98 6.76
CA ALA A 340 -6.18 -54.85 6.96
C ALA A 340 -6.42 -55.99 7.96
N GLN A 341 -7.54 -55.95 8.68
CA GLN A 341 -7.87 -56.96 9.69
C GLN A 341 -8.05 -58.34 9.07
N SER A 342 -8.66 -58.45 7.89
CA SER A 342 -8.86 -59.74 7.23
C SER A 342 -7.55 -60.44 6.83
N ASP A 343 -6.58 -59.68 6.33
CA ASP A 343 -5.27 -60.22 5.93
C ASP A 343 -4.39 -60.50 7.15
N PHE A 344 -4.56 -59.71 8.21
CA PHE A 344 -3.93 -59.94 9.51
C PHE A 344 -4.44 -61.23 10.16
N ASP A 345 -5.76 -61.42 10.25
CA ASP A 345 -6.38 -62.64 10.80
C ASP A 345 -5.97 -63.88 10.00
N ALA A 346 -5.89 -63.76 8.67
CA ALA A 346 -5.39 -64.83 7.82
C ALA A 346 -3.92 -65.17 8.14
N LEU A 347 -3.07 -64.17 8.38
CA LEU A 347 -1.68 -64.40 8.78
C LEU A 347 -1.58 -65.03 10.17
N ILE A 348 -2.34 -64.56 11.14
CA ILE A 348 -2.41 -65.13 12.49
C ILE A 348 -2.82 -66.61 12.43
N SER A 349 -3.85 -66.93 11.66
CA SER A 349 -4.28 -68.32 11.45
C SER A 349 -3.20 -69.19 10.79
N ARG A 350 -2.42 -68.63 9.86
CA ARG A 350 -1.29 -69.34 9.23
C ARG A 350 -0.11 -69.52 10.18
N LEU A 351 0.14 -68.56 11.08
CA LEU A 351 1.14 -68.69 12.13
C LEU A 351 0.74 -69.76 13.14
N ASP A 352 -0.53 -69.84 13.54
CA ASP A 352 -1.05 -70.92 14.37
C ASP A 352 -0.87 -72.30 13.71
N GLU A 353 -1.20 -72.40 12.42
CA GLU A 353 -0.96 -73.62 11.65
C GLU A 353 0.53 -73.98 11.61
N ALA A 354 1.41 -73.00 11.38
CA ALA A 354 2.85 -73.21 11.37
C ALA A 354 3.39 -73.62 12.76
N ILE A 355 2.91 -73.04 13.85
CA ILE A 355 3.29 -73.41 15.23
C ILE A 355 2.85 -74.85 15.52
N ALA A 356 1.60 -75.20 15.18
CA ALA A 356 1.07 -76.54 15.39
C ALA A 356 1.86 -77.62 14.62
N ARG A 357 2.28 -77.34 13.38
CA ARG A 357 3.12 -78.26 12.59
C ARG A 357 4.53 -78.41 13.18
N GLN A 358 5.09 -77.35 13.75
CA GLN A 358 6.39 -77.41 14.43
C GLN A 358 6.32 -78.22 15.73
N GLN A 359 5.26 -78.04 16.52
CA GLN A 359 5.02 -78.85 17.72
C GLN A 359 4.82 -80.33 17.35
N ALA A 360 4.02 -80.63 16.33
CA ALA A 360 3.85 -82.01 15.86
C ALA A 360 5.17 -82.65 15.38
N LEU A 361 6.06 -81.87 14.76
CA LEU A 361 7.40 -82.32 14.39
C LEU A 361 8.27 -82.59 15.63
N GLN A 362 8.22 -81.71 16.63
CA GLN A 362 8.95 -81.89 17.88
C GLN A 362 8.48 -83.13 18.65
N ASP A 363 7.17 -83.36 18.75
CA ASP A 363 6.58 -84.56 19.36
C ASP A 363 7.04 -85.84 18.64
N ARG A 364 7.10 -85.82 17.30
CA ARG A 364 7.60 -86.94 16.49
C ARG A 364 9.09 -87.19 16.71
N LEU A 365 9.89 -86.14 16.81
CA LEU A 365 11.32 -86.25 17.12
C LEU A 365 11.53 -86.84 18.54
N GLN A 366 10.75 -86.43 19.53
CA GLN A 366 10.83 -86.99 20.89
C GLN A 366 10.37 -88.45 20.97
N THR A 367 9.29 -88.77 20.26
CA THR A 367 8.77 -90.15 20.17
C THR A 367 9.82 -91.04 19.52
N ALA A 368 10.39 -90.61 18.39
CA ALA A 368 11.47 -91.34 17.73
C ALA A 368 12.68 -91.54 18.65
N ALA A 369 13.14 -90.50 19.35
CA ALA A 369 14.24 -90.62 20.31
C ALA A 369 13.96 -91.65 21.42
N THR A 370 12.71 -91.71 21.90
CA THR A 370 12.26 -92.65 22.94
C THR A 370 12.17 -94.08 22.41
N ASP A 371 11.59 -94.29 21.24
CA ASP A 371 11.46 -95.60 20.60
C ASP A 371 12.83 -96.20 20.24
N ILE A 372 13.74 -95.35 19.76
CA ILE A 372 15.13 -95.71 19.48
C ILE A 372 15.85 -96.13 20.77
N ALA A 373 15.69 -95.38 21.85
CA ALA A 373 16.29 -95.71 23.15
C ALA A 373 15.72 -96.99 23.78
N ALA A 374 14.47 -97.33 23.47
CA ALA A 374 13.80 -98.55 23.91
C ALA A 374 14.13 -99.79 23.06
N GLY A 375 14.81 -99.63 21.92
CA GLY A 375 15.19 -100.73 21.02
C GLY A 375 14.03 -101.26 20.17
N ASN A 376 12.99 -100.45 19.92
CA ASN A 376 11.90 -100.82 19.02
C ASN A 376 12.36 -100.67 17.56
N ASP A 377 12.31 -101.73 16.75
CA ASP A 377 12.66 -101.76 15.32
C ASP A 377 11.65 -101.00 14.43
N ALA A 378 11.47 -99.70 14.67
CA ALA A 378 10.56 -98.81 13.94
C ALA A 378 11.26 -97.62 13.26
N ALA A 379 12.59 -97.59 13.26
CA ALA A 379 13.40 -96.45 12.82
C ALA A 379 13.02 -95.91 11.43
N GLN A 380 12.73 -96.79 10.47
CA GLN A 380 12.35 -96.39 9.11
C GLN A 380 10.95 -95.74 9.05
N SER A 381 10.01 -96.20 9.88
CA SER A 381 8.67 -95.57 9.97
C SER A 381 8.79 -94.19 10.62
N SER A 382 9.55 -94.08 11.71
CA SER A 382 9.81 -92.81 12.38
C SER A 382 10.53 -91.82 11.44
N HIS A 383 11.48 -92.28 10.63
CA HIS A 383 12.15 -91.44 9.63
C HIS A 383 11.16 -90.89 8.60
N GLN A 384 10.29 -91.74 8.04
CA GLN A 384 9.27 -91.29 7.09
C GLN A 384 8.28 -90.30 7.72
N GLU A 385 7.87 -90.55 8.97
CA GLU A 385 6.96 -89.67 9.70
C GLU A 385 7.60 -88.32 10.06
N ILE A 386 8.88 -88.30 10.46
CA ILE A 386 9.62 -87.07 10.71
C ILE A 386 9.80 -86.28 9.41
N SER A 387 10.23 -86.94 8.32
CA SER A 387 10.41 -86.28 7.02
C SER A 387 9.11 -85.71 6.46
N ALA A 388 7.99 -86.41 6.63
CA ALA A 388 6.66 -85.90 6.30
C ALA A 388 6.30 -84.66 7.16
N ALA A 389 6.56 -84.71 8.47
CA ALA A 389 6.30 -83.58 9.37
C ALA A 389 7.18 -82.36 9.07
N ILE A 390 8.45 -82.57 8.66
CA ILE A 390 9.33 -81.49 8.18
C ILE A 390 8.76 -80.86 6.90
N ALA A 391 8.29 -81.67 5.94
CA ALA A 391 7.68 -81.16 4.72
C ALA A 391 6.40 -80.36 4.99
N GLU A 392 5.54 -80.83 5.90
CA GLU A 392 4.34 -80.13 6.34
C GLU A 392 4.66 -78.81 7.07
N ALA A 393 5.65 -78.81 7.97
CA ALA A 393 6.10 -77.60 8.67
C ALA A 393 6.65 -76.56 7.69
N LYS A 394 7.48 -76.98 6.73
CA LYS A 394 7.99 -76.11 5.67
C LYS A 394 6.88 -75.50 4.82
N LYS A 395 5.87 -76.29 4.46
CA LYS A 395 4.73 -75.82 3.67
C LYS A 395 3.92 -74.78 4.45
N ALA A 396 3.60 -75.06 5.71
CA ALA A 396 2.85 -74.11 6.56
C ALA A 396 3.60 -72.78 6.73
N LEU A 397 4.93 -72.81 6.88
CA LEU A 397 5.77 -71.62 6.94
C LEU A 397 5.81 -70.84 5.61
N ALA A 398 5.88 -71.55 4.48
CA ALA A 398 5.82 -70.92 3.16
C ALA A 398 4.46 -70.28 2.88
N ASP A 399 3.37 -70.92 3.31
CA ASP A 399 2.02 -70.40 3.20
C ASP A 399 1.81 -69.16 4.10
N ALA A 400 2.35 -69.17 5.33
CA ALA A 400 2.38 -68.00 6.21
C ALA A 400 3.16 -66.83 5.60
N ARG A 401 4.34 -67.11 5.03
CA ARG A 401 5.16 -66.11 4.33
C ARG A 401 4.47 -65.53 3.11
N SER A 402 3.86 -66.37 2.28
CA SER A 402 3.11 -65.94 1.09
C SER A 402 1.93 -65.06 1.46
N THR A 403 1.21 -65.40 2.55
CA THR A 403 0.09 -64.60 3.06
C THR A 403 0.57 -63.23 3.58
N TYR A 404 1.71 -63.20 4.26
CA TYR A 404 2.34 -61.95 4.69
C TYR A 404 2.81 -61.08 3.50
N ASP A 405 3.57 -61.65 2.56
CA ASP A 405 4.17 -60.92 1.44
C ASP A 405 3.11 -60.38 0.46
N ASN A 406 2.03 -61.15 0.20
CA ASN A 406 1.00 -60.80 -0.78
C ASN A 406 -0.19 -60.02 -0.20
N GLY A 407 -0.41 -60.06 1.11
CA GLY A 407 -1.49 -59.34 1.78
C GLY A 407 -0.97 -58.23 2.68
N LEU A 408 -0.56 -58.62 3.89
CA LEU A 408 -0.35 -57.69 5.00
C LEU A 408 0.82 -56.71 4.76
N LYS A 409 1.89 -57.12 4.07
CA LYS A 409 3.09 -56.28 3.84
C LYS A 409 2.80 -55.00 3.07
N ALA A 410 1.96 -55.07 2.04
CA ALA A 410 1.58 -53.91 1.24
C ALA A 410 0.74 -52.92 2.06
N GLN A 411 -0.16 -53.45 2.90
CA GLN A 411 -1.03 -52.64 3.76
C GLN A 411 -0.26 -51.99 4.91
N LEU A 412 0.68 -52.71 5.54
CA LEU A 412 1.59 -52.14 6.55
C LEU A 412 2.48 -51.04 5.97
N SER A 413 2.94 -51.20 4.72
CA SER A 413 3.71 -50.16 4.03
C SER A 413 2.85 -48.93 3.72
N SER A 414 1.63 -49.13 3.25
CA SER A 414 0.66 -48.05 3.01
C SER A 414 0.28 -47.31 4.30
N LEU A 415 0.08 -48.04 5.39
CA LEU A 415 -0.19 -47.49 6.72
C LEU A 415 0.99 -46.67 7.24
N SER A 416 2.22 -47.14 7.04
CA SER A 416 3.45 -46.39 7.38
C SER A 416 3.59 -45.09 6.57
N THR A 417 3.27 -45.12 5.27
CA THR A 417 3.23 -43.91 4.43
C THR A 417 2.14 -42.96 4.90
N THR A 418 0.95 -43.47 5.22
CA THR A 418 -0.18 -42.68 5.72
C THR A 418 0.14 -42.03 7.07
N LEU A 419 0.77 -42.76 8.00
CA LEU A 419 1.25 -42.22 9.27
C LEU A 419 2.34 -41.16 9.08
N SER A 420 3.17 -41.28 8.03
CA SER A 420 4.16 -40.27 7.68
C SER A 420 3.51 -38.99 7.16
N GLN A 421 2.48 -39.14 6.33
CA GLN A 421 1.67 -38.05 5.80
C GLN A 421 0.93 -37.32 6.93
N ILE A 422 0.30 -38.07 7.85
CA ILE A 422 -0.36 -37.50 9.04
C ILE A 422 0.65 -36.76 9.92
N GLY A 423 1.84 -37.31 10.13
CA GLY A 423 2.90 -36.63 10.87
C GLY A 423 3.36 -35.32 10.22
N SER A 424 3.46 -35.27 8.88
CA SER A 424 3.79 -34.05 8.14
C SER A 424 2.64 -33.04 8.15
N ASP A 425 1.40 -33.50 8.00
CA ASP A 425 0.21 -32.66 7.94
C ASP A 425 -0.06 -32.01 9.30
N VAL A 426 0.12 -32.74 10.40
CA VAL A 426 0.01 -32.19 11.77
C VAL A 426 1.15 -31.20 12.07
N SER A 427 2.35 -31.41 11.52
CA SER A 427 3.46 -30.46 11.62
C SER A 427 3.20 -29.17 10.82
N ALA A 428 2.61 -29.29 9.62
CA ALA A 428 2.17 -28.16 8.81
C ALA A 428 1.06 -27.37 9.51
N ILE A 429 0.05 -28.06 10.05
CA ILE A 429 -1.03 -27.45 10.85
C ILE A 429 -0.45 -26.71 12.07
N ARG A 430 0.55 -27.27 12.77
CA ARG A 430 1.25 -26.59 13.88
C ARG A 430 1.99 -25.32 13.41
N SER A 431 2.60 -25.36 12.24
CA SER A 431 3.26 -24.20 11.62
C SER A 431 2.24 -23.12 11.26
N ASP A 432 1.14 -23.50 10.61
CA ASP A 432 0.05 -22.59 10.23
C ASP A 432 -0.61 -21.97 11.45
N LEU A 433 -0.86 -22.75 12.50
CA LEU A 433 -1.38 -22.27 13.79
C LEU A 433 -0.43 -21.28 14.47
N SER A 434 0.89 -21.47 14.37
CA SER A 434 1.87 -20.51 14.90
C SER A 434 1.91 -19.20 14.09
N GLY A 435 1.74 -19.28 12.77
CA GLY A 435 1.61 -18.11 11.89
C GLY A 435 0.31 -17.33 12.12
N ILE A 436 -0.79 -18.04 12.32
CA ILE A 436 -2.11 -17.51 12.65
C ILE A 436 -2.08 -16.80 14.02
N THR A 437 -1.48 -17.39 15.06
CA THR A 437 -1.33 -16.75 16.38
C THR A 437 -0.49 -15.46 16.32
N SER A 438 0.53 -15.43 15.44
CA SER A 438 1.38 -14.26 15.21
C SER A 438 0.65 -13.14 14.46
N GLY A 439 -0.27 -13.49 13.56
CA GLY A 439 -1.10 -12.54 12.80
C GLY A 439 -2.34 -12.05 13.54
N LEU A 440 -2.91 -12.85 14.45
CA LEU A 440 -4.14 -12.51 15.19
C LEU A 440 -3.93 -11.63 16.42
N SER A 441 -2.69 -11.46 16.92
CA SER A 441 -2.42 -10.51 18.01
C SER A 441 -2.60 -9.03 17.63
N GLY A 442 -3.05 -8.73 16.39
CA GLY A 442 -3.38 -7.37 15.95
C GLY A 442 -4.54 -7.21 14.95
N ALA A 443 -5.42 -8.20 14.71
CA ALA A 443 -6.29 -8.19 13.51
C ALA A 443 -7.78 -8.60 13.62
N SER A 444 -8.36 -8.84 14.80
CA SER A 444 -9.79 -9.25 14.88
C SER A 444 -10.79 -8.14 14.50
N ASP A 445 -10.51 -6.87 14.77
CA ASP A 445 -11.41 -5.75 14.42
C ASP A 445 -11.41 -5.37 12.91
N SER A 446 -10.40 -5.78 12.14
CA SER A 446 -10.23 -5.31 10.75
C SER A 446 -10.88 -6.21 9.70
N VAL A 447 -11.08 -7.51 9.95
CA VAL A 447 -11.61 -8.46 8.96
C VAL A 447 -13.14 -8.42 8.91
N LEU A 448 -13.81 -8.37 10.07
CA LEU A 448 -15.27 -8.28 10.16
C LEU A 448 -15.78 -6.95 9.56
N SER A 449 -15.06 -5.85 9.83
CA SER A 449 -15.33 -4.54 9.24
C SER A 449 -15.03 -4.48 7.74
N THR A 450 -14.06 -5.26 7.25
CA THR A 450 -13.79 -5.38 5.80
C THR A 450 -14.86 -6.18 5.08
N LEU A 451 -15.37 -7.24 5.68
CA LEU A 451 -16.44 -8.04 5.09
C LEU A 451 -17.80 -7.33 5.13
N SER A 452 -18.10 -6.58 6.20
CA SER A 452 -19.29 -5.71 6.23
C SER A 452 -19.22 -4.65 5.13
N ARG A 453 -18.06 -4.02 4.92
CA ARG A 453 -17.86 -3.05 3.83
C ARG A 453 -17.96 -3.70 2.45
N ALA A 454 -17.45 -4.92 2.27
CA ALA A 454 -17.58 -5.67 1.01
C ALA A 454 -19.03 -6.11 0.73
N GLN A 455 -19.78 -6.48 1.76
CA GLN A 455 -21.20 -6.79 1.67
C GLN A 455 -22.01 -5.54 1.29
N GLU A 456 -21.77 -4.41 1.94
CA GLU A 456 -22.39 -3.12 1.62
C GLU A 456 -22.07 -2.69 0.18
N ALA A 457 -20.81 -2.83 -0.25
CA ALA A 457 -20.38 -2.49 -1.60
C ALA A 457 -21.04 -3.38 -2.68
N THR A 458 -21.15 -4.68 -2.45
CA THR A 458 -21.82 -5.61 -3.39
C THR A 458 -23.33 -5.40 -3.44
N THR A 459 -23.94 -5.06 -2.31
CA THR A 459 -25.37 -4.69 -2.22
C THR A 459 -25.64 -3.38 -2.98
N GLN A 460 -24.78 -2.37 -2.79
CA GLN A 460 -24.87 -1.10 -3.52
C GLN A 460 -24.63 -1.28 -5.02
N LEU A 461 -23.70 -2.16 -5.41
CA LEU A 461 -23.45 -2.50 -6.80
C LEU A 461 -24.68 -3.16 -7.43
N SER A 462 -25.28 -4.16 -6.78
CA SER A 462 -26.52 -4.79 -7.24
C SER A 462 -27.66 -3.77 -7.40
N ALA A 463 -27.88 -2.93 -6.39
CA ALA A 463 -28.90 -1.88 -6.44
C ALA A 463 -28.66 -0.87 -7.57
N SER A 464 -27.40 -0.50 -7.80
CA SER A 464 -27.02 0.43 -8.88
C SER A 464 -27.23 -0.20 -10.26
N LEU A 465 -26.83 -1.46 -10.45
CA LEU A 465 -27.03 -2.21 -11.69
C LEU A 465 -28.51 -2.42 -12.00
N ASN A 466 -29.35 -2.71 -10.99
CA ASN A 466 -30.80 -2.79 -11.13
C ASN A 466 -31.41 -1.43 -11.47
N THR A 467 -30.99 -0.36 -10.79
CA THR A 467 -31.46 1.00 -11.09
C THR A 467 -31.08 1.42 -12.51
N MET A 468 -29.89 1.05 -12.99
CA MET A 468 -29.48 1.27 -14.38
C MET A 468 -30.35 0.46 -15.34
N ALA A 469 -30.58 -0.83 -15.06
CA ALA A 469 -31.47 -1.67 -15.87
C ALA A 469 -32.88 -1.08 -15.98
N ASP A 470 -33.47 -0.60 -14.88
CA ASP A 470 -34.79 0.04 -14.87
C ASP A 470 -34.83 1.36 -15.67
N ARG A 471 -33.72 2.11 -15.67
CA ARG A 471 -33.58 3.29 -16.53
C ARG A 471 -33.47 2.90 -18.01
N PHE A 472 -32.72 1.86 -18.33
CA PHE A 472 -32.65 1.32 -19.70
C PHE A 472 -34.02 0.82 -20.18
N ASP A 473 -34.81 0.18 -19.33
CA ASP A 473 -36.21 -0.18 -19.60
C ASP A 473 -37.09 1.04 -19.82
N THR A 474 -36.92 2.10 -19.02
CA THR A 474 -37.69 3.34 -19.16
C THR A 474 -37.37 4.02 -20.50
N VAL A 475 -36.09 4.05 -20.89
CA VAL A 475 -35.65 4.55 -22.19
C VAL A 475 -36.15 3.66 -23.32
N GLN A 476 -36.09 2.34 -23.16
CA GLN A 476 -36.63 1.37 -24.13
C GLN A 476 -38.14 1.60 -24.33
N GLN A 477 -38.93 1.74 -23.26
CA GLN A 477 -40.37 2.01 -23.33
C GLN A 477 -40.67 3.35 -24.00
N SER A 478 -39.84 4.37 -23.74
CA SER A 478 -39.96 5.68 -24.38
C SER A 478 -39.66 5.61 -25.88
N ILE A 479 -38.66 4.81 -26.28
CA ILE A 479 -38.33 4.54 -27.68
C ILE A 479 -39.40 3.71 -28.37
N ALA A 480 -39.93 2.68 -27.72
CA ALA A 480 -41.03 1.87 -28.25
C ALA A 480 -42.28 2.72 -28.48
N LYS A 481 -42.61 3.60 -27.54
CA LYS A 481 -43.73 4.55 -27.65
C LYS A 481 -43.48 5.59 -28.75
N ALA A 482 -42.27 6.12 -28.89
CA ALA A 482 -41.89 7.03 -29.97
C ALA A 482 -41.95 6.32 -31.35
N ALA A 483 -41.57 5.06 -31.42
CA ALA A 483 -41.65 4.24 -32.64
C ALA A 483 -43.11 3.97 -33.09
N ASP A 484 -44.02 3.80 -32.13
CA ASP A 484 -45.44 3.54 -32.38
C ASP A 484 -46.22 4.83 -32.70
N THR A 485 -45.82 5.97 -32.11
CA THR A 485 -46.53 7.26 -32.27
C THR A 485 -45.91 8.17 -33.34
N GLY A 486 -44.67 7.92 -33.77
CA GLY A 486 -43.94 8.76 -34.73
C GLY A 486 -43.50 10.12 -34.17
N ASP A 487 -43.69 10.37 -32.87
CA ASP A 487 -43.37 11.62 -32.19
C ASP A 487 -42.12 11.44 -31.31
N LEU A 488 -40.96 11.89 -31.83
CA LEU A 488 -39.68 11.80 -31.12
C LEU A 488 -39.51 12.89 -30.05
N SER A 489 -40.46 13.81 -29.88
CA SER A 489 -40.33 14.90 -28.90
C SER A 489 -40.29 14.40 -27.44
N GLU A 490 -40.90 13.25 -27.13
CA GLU A 490 -40.80 12.64 -25.79
C GLU A 490 -39.40 12.10 -25.45
N LEU A 491 -38.54 11.80 -26.44
CA LEU A 491 -37.14 11.39 -26.20
C LEU A 491 -36.26 12.55 -25.71
N THR A 492 -36.65 13.79 -26.01
CA THR A 492 -35.92 15.01 -25.61
C THR A 492 -36.21 15.48 -24.18
N GLY A 493 -37.15 14.82 -23.47
CA GLY A 493 -37.51 15.13 -22.08
C GLY A 493 -36.50 14.64 -21.04
N ALA A 494 -35.54 13.80 -21.42
CA ALA A 494 -34.42 13.41 -20.56
C ALA A 494 -33.29 14.43 -20.71
N ASP A 495 -33.17 15.32 -19.73
CA ASP A 495 -32.11 16.33 -19.62
C ASP A 495 -30.73 15.70 -19.94
N PRO A 496 -30.03 16.10 -21.02
CA PRO A 496 -28.79 15.48 -21.48
C PRO A 496 -27.69 15.46 -20.41
N GLY A 497 -27.73 16.42 -19.47
CA GLY A 497 -26.86 16.44 -18.31
C GLY A 497 -27.05 15.25 -17.38
N VAL A 498 -28.26 14.67 -17.27
CA VAL A 498 -28.55 13.55 -16.36
C VAL A 498 -27.98 12.23 -16.91
N LEU A 499 -28.03 12.01 -18.23
CA LEU A 499 -27.42 10.84 -18.87
C LEU A 499 -25.89 10.91 -18.86
N ALA A 500 -25.31 12.08 -19.16
CA ALA A 500 -23.86 12.30 -19.09
C ALA A 500 -23.32 12.19 -17.66
N THR A 501 -24.03 12.74 -16.67
CA THR A 501 -23.63 12.66 -15.25
C THR A 501 -23.73 11.24 -14.72
N SER A 502 -24.75 10.45 -15.13
CA SER A 502 -24.95 9.08 -14.64
C SER A 502 -23.99 8.06 -15.26
N LEU A 503 -23.46 8.31 -16.47
CA LEU A 503 -22.47 7.46 -17.14
C LEU A 503 -21.03 7.72 -16.66
N ALA A 504 -20.74 8.92 -16.15
CA ALA A 504 -19.43 9.31 -15.63
C ALA A 504 -19.20 8.96 -14.14
N GLU A 505 -20.21 8.45 -13.44
CA GLU A 505 -20.23 8.37 -11.97
C GLU A 505 -19.49 7.19 -11.28
N PRO A 506 -18.98 6.11 -11.93
CA PRO A 506 -18.43 4.99 -11.14
C PRO A 506 -17.03 5.25 -10.52
N VAL A 507 -16.46 6.45 -10.63
CA VAL A 507 -15.25 6.83 -9.86
C VAL A 507 -15.35 8.26 -9.33
N ARG A 508 -16.33 8.54 -8.44
CA ARG A 508 -16.25 9.72 -7.58
C ARG A 508 -15.12 9.51 -6.57
N LEU A 509 -13.98 10.14 -6.82
CA LEU A 509 -12.91 10.27 -5.84
C LEU A 509 -13.42 11.21 -4.73
N ASP A 510 -13.81 10.66 -3.57
CA ASP A 510 -14.23 11.48 -2.42
C ASP A 510 -12.99 12.15 -1.81
N ARG A 511 -12.67 13.37 -2.28
CA ARG A 511 -11.54 14.16 -1.77
C ARG A 511 -11.90 14.75 -0.42
N THR A 512 -11.52 14.07 0.67
CA THR A 512 -11.55 14.66 2.02
C THR A 512 -10.24 15.40 2.30
N ALA A 513 -10.27 16.73 2.33
CA ALA A 513 -9.12 17.54 2.69
C ALA A 513 -8.84 17.46 4.21
N VAL A 514 -7.68 16.92 4.60
CA VAL A 514 -7.29 16.77 6.02
C VAL A 514 -6.92 18.11 6.67
N PHE A 515 -6.37 19.05 5.89
CA PHE A 515 -6.08 20.43 6.30
C PHE A 515 -6.48 21.40 5.17
N PRO A 516 -7.76 21.81 5.11
CA PRO A 516 -8.23 22.69 4.05
C PRO A 516 -7.62 24.09 4.19
N VAL A 517 -7.31 24.69 3.04
CA VAL A 517 -6.84 26.08 2.94
C VAL A 517 -7.67 26.79 1.87
N ALA A 518 -7.91 28.10 2.05
CA ALA A 518 -8.85 28.87 1.22
C ALA A 518 -8.46 28.97 -0.27
N GLY A 519 -7.20 28.74 -0.64
CA GLY A 519 -6.73 28.78 -2.02
C GLY A 519 -5.21 28.70 -2.17
N PHE A 520 -4.72 28.76 -3.41
CA PHE A 520 -3.28 28.69 -3.72
C PHE A 520 -2.50 29.84 -3.05
N GLY A 521 -3.06 31.05 -3.06
CA GLY A 521 -2.46 32.20 -2.38
C GLY A 521 -2.30 31.98 -0.88
N ALA A 522 -3.34 31.44 -0.21
CA ALA A 522 -3.29 31.10 1.22
C ALA A 522 -2.18 30.08 1.53
N ALA A 523 -1.99 29.08 0.66
CA ALA A 523 -0.92 28.09 0.79
C ALA A 523 0.49 28.68 0.60
N MET A 524 0.63 29.75 -0.19
CA MET A 524 1.90 30.46 -0.42
C MET A 524 2.17 31.61 0.58
N ALA A 525 1.20 32.00 1.40
CA ALA A 525 1.36 33.05 2.41
C ALA A 525 2.55 32.83 3.38
N PRO A 526 2.88 31.61 3.86
CA PRO A 526 4.06 31.37 4.68
C PRO A 526 5.36 31.87 4.03
N LEU A 527 5.56 31.58 2.74
CA LEU A 527 6.75 31.99 1.99
C LEU A 527 6.86 33.52 1.95
N TYR A 528 5.79 34.19 1.50
CA TYR A 528 5.81 35.65 1.33
C TYR A 528 5.93 36.39 2.66
N MET A 529 5.34 35.88 3.73
CA MET A 529 5.45 36.46 5.07
C MET A 529 6.90 36.41 5.58
N ILE A 530 7.60 35.32 5.36
CA ILE A 530 8.99 35.13 5.84
C ILE A 530 9.96 36.04 5.08
N LEU A 531 9.79 36.12 3.75
CA LEU A 531 10.57 37.03 2.92
C LEU A 531 10.35 38.49 3.36
N ALA A 532 9.09 38.89 3.53
CA ALA A 532 8.75 40.24 3.97
C ALA A 532 9.37 40.60 5.32
N LEU A 533 9.24 39.73 6.33
CA LEU A 533 9.76 40.01 7.67
C LEU A 533 11.29 40.05 7.72
N TRP A 534 11.97 39.22 6.93
CA TRP A 534 13.43 39.24 6.84
C TRP A 534 13.95 40.49 6.12
N VAL A 535 13.34 40.82 4.97
CA VAL A 535 13.65 42.06 4.22
C VAL A 535 13.33 43.29 5.07
N GLY A 536 12.22 43.28 5.81
CA GLY A 536 11.89 44.34 6.77
C GLY A 536 12.97 44.52 7.83
N ALA A 537 13.47 43.43 8.42
CA ALA A 537 14.59 43.47 9.35
C ALA A 537 15.89 44.04 8.71
N LEU A 538 16.19 43.67 7.46
CA LEU A 538 17.30 44.22 6.69
C LEU A 538 17.14 45.73 6.45
N LEU A 539 15.99 46.18 5.96
CA LEU A 539 15.69 47.58 5.68
C LEU A 539 15.81 48.45 6.94
N MET A 540 15.38 47.93 8.09
CA MET A 540 15.60 48.62 9.37
C MET A 540 17.08 48.87 9.64
N THR A 541 17.97 47.90 9.40
CA THR A 541 19.42 48.09 9.66
C THR A 541 20.13 48.97 8.62
N VAL A 542 19.52 49.16 7.44
CA VAL A 542 19.99 50.12 6.44
C VAL A 542 19.59 51.54 6.83
N THR A 543 18.42 51.69 7.45
CA THR A 543 17.79 52.99 7.70
C THR A 543 18.08 53.54 9.11
N ILE A 544 17.96 52.69 10.13
CA ILE A 544 18.16 53.04 11.54
C ILE A 544 19.62 52.74 11.89
N ARG A 545 20.32 53.72 12.45
CA ARG A 545 21.71 53.53 12.92
C ARG A 545 21.75 52.57 14.10
N VAL A 546 22.59 51.54 14.00
CA VAL A 546 22.80 50.54 15.05
C VAL A 546 23.75 51.01 16.15
N ASP A 547 24.58 52.02 15.89
CA ASP A 547 25.54 52.53 16.86
C ASP A 547 24.90 53.48 17.89
N VAL A 548 25.45 53.48 19.10
CA VAL A 548 25.06 54.36 20.20
C VAL A 548 26.29 55.16 20.64
N ASN A 549 26.30 56.44 20.28
CA ASN A 549 27.40 57.36 20.62
C ASN A 549 27.42 57.67 22.12
N ALA A 550 28.59 58.00 22.66
CA ALA A 550 28.74 58.37 24.08
C ALA A 550 27.85 59.57 24.48
N GLU A 551 27.69 60.53 23.56
CA GLU A 551 26.87 61.73 23.74
C GLU A 551 25.37 61.48 23.64
N THR A 552 24.93 60.23 23.42
CA THR A 552 23.49 59.97 23.25
C THR A 552 22.76 60.39 24.52
N LEU A 553 23.17 59.98 25.72
CA LEU A 553 22.57 60.38 26.99
C LEU A 553 23.52 61.29 27.79
N PRO A 554 23.57 62.61 27.52
CA PRO A 554 24.56 63.51 28.10
C PRO A 554 24.42 63.66 29.63
N ASP A 555 23.20 63.55 30.17
CA ASP A 555 22.91 63.71 31.60
C ASP A 555 23.06 62.39 32.39
N ARG A 556 23.69 61.35 31.82
CA ARG A 556 23.84 60.03 32.46
C ARG A 556 25.25 59.45 32.31
N PRO A 557 25.63 58.52 33.21
CA PRO A 557 26.86 57.75 33.07
C PRO A 557 26.90 57.01 31.72
N GLU A 558 28.09 56.81 31.18
CA GLU A 558 28.24 56.10 29.91
C GLU A 558 27.66 54.69 30.00
N LEU A 559 26.75 54.37 29.08
CA LEU A 559 26.11 53.07 29.01
C LEU A 559 27.11 51.95 28.77
N THR A 560 26.95 50.82 29.46
CA THR A 560 27.76 49.63 29.20
C THR A 560 27.48 49.07 27.80
N PRO A 561 28.42 48.31 27.19
CA PRO A 561 28.20 47.73 25.86
C PRO A 561 26.91 46.88 25.76
N THR A 562 26.58 46.13 26.82
CA THR A 562 25.34 45.35 26.91
C THR A 562 24.11 46.26 26.97
N GLN A 563 24.16 47.36 27.71
CA GLN A 563 23.06 48.33 27.78
C GLN A 563 22.86 49.05 26.44
N LYS A 564 23.94 49.43 25.75
CA LYS A 564 23.88 50.01 24.39
C LYS A 564 23.25 49.02 23.40
N TYR A 565 23.69 47.77 23.42
CA TYR A 565 23.17 46.71 22.54
C TYR A 565 21.68 46.45 22.74
N LEU A 566 21.26 46.13 23.97
CA LEU A 566 19.87 45.79 24.28
C LEU A 566 18.94 47.00 24.19
N GLY A 567 19.42 48.19 24.59
CA GLY A 567 18.61 49.41 24.54
C GLY A 567 18.37 49.89 23.12
N ARG A 568 19.38 49.80 22.24
CA ARG A 568 19.18 50.10 20.82
C ARG A 568 18.35 49.03 20.11
N TYR A 569 18.49 47.75 20.47
CA TYR A 569 17.62 46.71 19.91
C TYR A 569 16.13 46.98 20.17
N GLY A 570 15.78 47.67 21.26
CA GLY A 570 14.40 47.98 21.61
C GLY A 570 13.61 48.65 20.48
N ILE A 571 14.17 49.62 19.75
CA ILE A 571 13.46 50.24 18.61
C ILE A 571 13.29 49.26 17.44
N PHE A 572 14.28 48.42 17.15
CA PHE A 572 14.19 47.39 16.11
C PHE A 572 13.14 46.33 16.45
N GLY A 573 13.10 45.89 17.71
CA GLY A 573 12.10 44.94 18.19
C GLY A 573 10.68 45.52 18.13
N LEU A 574 10.49 46.77 18.55
CA LEU A 574 9.17 47.42 18.50
C LEU A 574 8.67 47.64 17.07
N VAL A 575 9.52 48.13 16.18
CA VAL A 575 9.19 48.28 14.75
C VAL A 575 8.94 46.90 14.11
N GLY A 576 9.72 45.89 14.50
CA GLY A 576 9.53 44.49 14.15
C GLY A 576 8.16 43.92 14.54
N LEU A 577 7.76 44.15 15.78
CA LEU A 577 6.44 43.74 16.25
C LEU A 577 5.32 44.51 15.52
N ALA A 578 5.52 45.79 15.23
CA ALA A 578 4.56 46.58 14.47
C ALA A 578 4.39 46.08 13.02
N GLN A 579 5.50 45.82 12.29
CA GLN A 579 5.43 45.27 10.92
C GLN A 579 4.74 43.91 10.88
N SER A 580 5.04 43.02 11.83
CA SER A 580 4.49 41.66 11.84
C SER A 580 3.01 41.64 12.24
N THR A 581 2.62 42.53 13.16
CA THR A 581 1.21 42.73 13.52
C THR A 581 0.42 43.24 12.33
N LEU A 582 0.92 44.30 11.65
CA LEU A 582 0.25 44.86 10.48
C LEU A 582 0.11 43.80 9.39
N LEU A 583 1.21 43.10 9.06
CA LEU A 583 1.24 42.06 8.04
C LEU A 583 0.22 40.96 8.36
N ALA A 584 0.24 40.39 9.57
CA ALA A 584 -0.67 39.32 9.98
C ALA A 584 -2.14 39.77 9.98
N LEU A 585 -2.43 40.97 10.48
CA LEU A 585 -3.79 41.52 10.46
C LEU A 585 -4.27 41.77 9.02
N GLY A 586 -3.41 42.22 8.12
CA GLY A 586 -3.79 42.37 6.72
C GLY A 586 -4.00 41.04 6.02
N LEU A 587 -3.23 39.98 6.35
CA LEU A 587 -3.53 38.64 5.85
C LEU A 587 -4.91 38.15 6.30
N ILE A 588 -5.31 38.46 7.54
CA ILE A 588 -6.61 38.06 8.08
C ILE A 588 -7.75 38.91 7.53
N LEU A 589 -7.61 40.24 7.56
CA LEU A 589 -8.71 41.19 7.34
C LEU A 589 -8.78 41.72 5.91
N PHE A 590 -7.63 41.91 5.26
CA PHE A 590 -7.56 42.52 3.92
C PHE A 590 -7.46 41.47 2.82
N VAL A 591 -6.58 40.47 2.97
CA VAL A 591 -6.39 39.38 2.01
C VAL A 591 -7.36 38.23 2.25
N GLN A 592 -7.90 38.11 3.47
CA GLN A 592 -8.88 37.09 3.86
C GLN A 592 -8.35 35.65 3.66
N VAL A 593 -7.16 35.37 4.21
CA VAL A 593 -6.51 34.04 4.17
C VAL A 593 -7.23 32.98 5.01
N GLU A 594 -8.22 33.38 5.82
CA GLU A 594 -9.03 32.50 6.68
C GLU A 594 -8.20 31.47 7.50
N PRO A 595 -7.21 31.92 8.31
CA PRO A 595 -6.38 30.99 9.05
C PRO A 595 -7.22 30.22 10.09
N ALA A 596 -7.01 28.90 10.18
CA ALA A 596 -7.62 28.04 11.19
C ALA A 596 -7.41 28.56 12.62
N HIS A 597 -6.25 29.19 12.88
CA HIS A 597 -5.92 29.79 14.17
C HIS A 597 -5.36 31.21 14.02
N PRO A 598 -6.24 32.25 13.95
CA PRO A 598 -5.82 33.64 13.72
C PRO A 598 -4.85 34.18 14.78
N LEU A 599 -5.05 33.80 16.06
CA LEU A 599 -4.17 34.20 17.16
C LEU A 599 -2.79 33.55 17.07
N LEU A 600 -2.71 32.29 16.61
CA LEU A 600 -1.42 31.62 16.41
C LEU A 600 -0.64 32.25 15.24
N LEU A 601 -1.34 32.76 14.21
CA LEU A 601 -0.71 33.46 13.10
C LEU A 601 -0.05 34.77 13.58
N ILE A 602 -0.73 35.54 14.44
CA ILE A 602 -0.17 36.76 15.04
C ILE A 602 1.03 36.41 15.93
N LEU A 603 0.91 35.38 16.78
CA LEU A 603 2.01 34.90 17.62
C LEU A 603 3.21 34.45 16.79
N ALA A 604 2.99 33.72 15.69
CA ALA A 604 4.03 33.35 14.75
C ALA A 604 4.73 34.58 14.18
N GLY A 605 3.96 35.58 13.72
CA GLY A 605 4.51 36.84 13.24
C GLY A 605 5.42 37.53 14.26
N TRP A 606 5.02 37.60 15.53
CA TRP A 606 5.85 38.20 16.59
C TRP A 606 7.13 37.41 16.88
N ALA A 607 7.02 36.08 16.96
CA ALA A 607 8.18 35.21 17.20
C ALA A 607 9.18 35.31 16.04
N ILE A 608 8.69 35.17 14.80
CA ILE A 608 9.49 35.28 13.57
C ILE A 608 10.16 36.64 13.49
N SER A 609 9.39 37.73 13.66
CA SER A 609 9.96 39.07 13.59
C SER A 609 11.02 39.27 14.67
N THR A 610 10.80 38.81 15.90
CA THR A 610 11.78 38.97 16.98
C THR A 610 13.08 38.27 16.63
N VAL A 611 13.02 37.01 16.20
CA VAL A 611 14.22 36.23 15.85
C VAL A 611 14.94 36.84 14.64
N PHE A 612 14.21 37.19 13.58
CA PHE A 612 14.79 37.76 12.37
C PHE A 612 15.43 39.12 12.63
N THR A 613 14.72 40.04 13.32
CA THR A 613 15.30 41.33 13.67
C THR A 613 16.50 41.18 14.57
N LEU A 614 16.49 40.24 15.52
CA LEU A 614 17.62 40.02 16.40
C LEU A 614 18.84 39.51 15.62
N ILE A 615 18.68 38.49 14.76
CA ILE A 615 19.79 37.94 13.96
C ILE A 615 20.39 39.02 13.06
N VAL A 616 19.56 39.73 12.30
CA VAL A 616 20.02 40.75 11.35
C VAL A 616 20.66 41.93 12.09
N TYR A 617 20.02 42.44 13.15
CA TYR A 617 20.61 43.50 13.99
C TYR A 617 21.96 43.08 14.57
N THR A 618 22.05 41.87 15.13
CA THR A 618 23.30 41.33 15.68
C THR A 618 24.39 41.26 14.62
N ALA A 619 24.09 40.74 13.43
CA ALA A 619 25.05 40.62 12.35
C ALA A 619 25.60 41.99 11.93
N VAL A 620 24.73 42.99 11.79
CA VAL A 620 25.14 44.36 11.44
C VAL A 620 25.92 45.03 12.57
N VAL A 621 25.55 44.80 13.82
CA VAL A 621 26.27 45.31 14.98
C VAL A 621 27.68 44.68 15.12
N ALA A 622 27.82 43.41 14.78
CA ALA A 622 29.09 42.69 14.87
C ALA A 622 30.03 42.97 13.68
N PHE A 623 29.48 43.05 12.46
CA PHE A 623 30.24 43.07 11.21
C PHE A 623 30.06 44.36 10.38
N GLY A 624 29.24 45.31 10.81
CA GLY A 624 28.97 46.55 10.07
C GLY A 624 28.32 46.28 8.70
N ASN A 625 28.83 46.92 7.65
CA ASN A 625 28.32 46.73 6.28
C ASN A 625 28.46 45.27 5.79
N ALA A 626 29.50 44.55 6.21
CA ALA A 626 29.63 43.12 5.90
C ALA A 626 28.50 42.29 6.54
N GLY A 627 27.99 42.71 7.70
CA GLY A 627 26.84 42.08 8.35
C GLY A 627 25.55 42.22 7.55
N LYS A 628 25.36 43.34 6.86
CA LYS A 628 24.24 43.55 5.93
C LYS A 628 24.35 42.57 4.75
N ALA A 629 25.53 42.48 4.13
CA ALA A 629 25.78 41.54 3.03
C ALA A 629 25.58 40.07 3.45
N LEU A 630 26.05 39.68 4.64
CA LEU A 630 25.85 38.34 5.19
C LEU A 630 24.37 38.03 5.43
N SER A 631 23.61 39.01 5.89
CA SER A 631 22.15 38.87 6.10
C SER A 631 21.38 38.74 4.78
N VAL A 632 21.88 39.35 3.69
CA VAL A 632 21.34 39.14 2.33
C VAL A 632 21.72 37.76 1.80
N LEU A 633 22.96 37.31 1.98
CA LEU A 633 23.36 35.96 1.60
C LEU A 633 22.52 34.90 2.32
N LEU A 634 22.30 35.09 3.62
CA LEU A 634 21.49 34.19 4.43
C LEU A 634 20.02 34.22 4.00
N LEU A 635 19.48 35.38 3.58
CA LEU A 635 18.16 35.44 2.93
C LEU A 635 18.09 34.50 1.73
N VAL A 636 19.03 34.61 0.78
CA VAL A 636 19.04 33.79 -0.46
C VAL A 636 19.02 32.29 -0.15
N ILE A 637 19.84 31.84 0.81
CA ILE A 637 19.88 30.44 1.24
C ILE A 637 18.54 30.02 1.85
N GLN A 638 17.93 30.89 2.66
CA GLN A 638 16.63 30.63 3.29
C GLN A 638 15.47 30.53 2.30
N ILE A 639 15.45 31.32 1.23
CA ILE A 639 14.37 31.25 0.22
C ILE A 639 14.30 29.84 -0.35
N SER A 640 15.45 29.27 -0.70
CA SER A 640 15.53 27.98 -1.35
C SER A 640 15.52 26.80 -0.36
N GLY A 641 16.08 26.96 0.84
CA GLY A 641 16.27 25.86 1.79
C GLY A 641 15.22 25.71 2.90
N SER A 642 14.23 26.59 3.00
CA SER A 642 13.25 26.60 4.10
C SER A 642 11.99 25.77 3.88
N GLY A 643 11.79 25.22 2.67
CA GLY A 643 10.58 24.46 2.34
C GLY A 643 9.32 25.34 2.21
N GLY A 644 9.48 26.64 1.95
CA GLY A 644 8.38 27.58 1.77
C GLY A 644 7.70 27.48 0.41
N ALA A 645 8.48 27.43 -0.68
CA ALA A 645 7.96 27.34 -2.05
C ALA A 645 7.66 25.89 -2.49
N TYR A 646 8.52 24.96 -2.08
CA TYR A 646 8.41 23.54 -2.39
C TYR A 646 8.50 22.71 -1.11
N PRO A 647 7.85 21.55 -1.02
CA PRO A 647 8.13 20.58 0.03
C PRO A 647 9.63 20.30 0.14
N LEU A 648 10.15 20.31 1.36
CA LEU A 648 11.59 20.18 1.62
C LEU A 648 12.19 18.92 0.97
N GLN A 649 11.42 17.83 0.95
CA GLN A 649 11.79 16.52 0.43
C GLN A 649 12.02 16.50 -1.09
N LEU A 650 11.49 17.49 -1.83
CA LEU A 650 11.71 17.60 -3.27
C LEU A 650 13.02 18.32 -3.63
N LEU A 651 13.66 18.96 -2.66
CA LEU A 651 14.89 19.70 -2.88
C LEU A 651 16.10 18.76 -2.83
N PRO A 652 17.20 19.07 -3.54
CA PRO A 652 18.45 18.32 -3.42
C PRO A 652 18.91 18.14 -1.96
N ASP A 653 19.56 17.00 -1.65
CA ASP A 653 19.98 16.62 -0.29
C ASP A 653 20.74 17.70 0.47
N TRP A 654 21.53 18.52 -0.24
CA TRP A 654 22.28 19.61 0.38
C TRP A 654 21.34 20.69 0.97
N PHE A 655 20.24 21.01 0.29
CA PHE A 655 19.24 21.96 0.79
C PHE A 655 18.47 21.37 1.99
N GLN A 656 18.16 20.07 1.93
CA GLN A 656 17.54 19.37 3.05
C GLN A 656 18.46 19.37 4.29
N SER A 657 19.76 19.20 4.09
CA SER A 657 20.77 19.15 5.15
C SER A 657 21.03 20.49 5.81
N ILE A 658 20.98 21.60 5.06
CA ILE A 658 21.16 22.95 5.62
C ILE A 658 19.88 23.48 6.28
N SER A 659 18.71 22.99 5.86
CA SER A 659 17.39 23.46 6.31
C SER A 659 17.21 23.53 7.83
N PRO A 660 17.66 22.56 8.65
CA PRO A 660 17.57 22.65 10.12
C PRO A 660 18.36 23.83 10.72
N PHE A 661 19.35 24.37 10.00
CA PHE A 661 20.15 25.50 10.44
C PHE A 661 19.61 26.85 9.94
N LEU A 662 18.43 26.85 9.33
CA LEU A 662 17.77 28.04 8.79
C LEU A 662 16.55 28.39 9.65
N PRO A 663 16.47 29.58 10.26
CA PRO A 663 15.32 29.93 11.07
C PRO A 663 14.03 30.05 10.22
N ALA A 664 14.15 30.36 8.94
CA ALA A 664 13.02 30.34 8.00
C ALA A 664 12.30 28.99 7.92
N THR A 665 12.99 27.86 8.07
CA THR A 665 12.38 26.52 8.03
C THR A 665 11.30 26.36 9.09
N TYR A 666 11.61 26.76 10.31
CA TYR A 666 10.68 26.69 11.43
C TYR A 666 9.62 27.78 11.35
N ALA A 667 9.98 28.96 10.83
CA ALA A 667 9.02 30.03 10.55
C ALA A 667 7.93 29.60 9.53
N VAL A 668 8.31 28.92 8.44
CA VAL A 668 7.36 28.39 7.43
C VAL A 668 6.38 27.45 8.11
N ASN A 669 6.89 26.50 8.89
CA ASN A 669 6.07 25.50 9.55
C ASN A 669 5.09 26.12 10.55
N MET A 670 5.53 27.10 11.37
CA MET A 670 4.64 27.82 12.27
C MET A 670 3.48 28.52 11.56
N VAL A 671 3.78 29.23 10.46
CA VAL A 671 2.75 29.96 9.70
C VAL A 671 1.81 28.96 9.01
N ARG A 672 2.33 27.86 8.48
CA ARG A 672 1.53 26.78 7.87
C ARG A 672 0.57 26.15 8.88
N SER A 673 1.03 25.80 10.08
CA SER A 673 0.17 25.25 11.13
C SER A 673 -0.88 26.25 11.61
N ALA A 674 -0.56 27.55 11.63
CA ALA A 674 -1.53 28.58 12.00
C ALA A 674 -2.62 28.80 10.92
N ILE A 675 -2.27 28.68 9.63
CA ILE A 675 -3.19 28.85 8.51
C ILE A 675 -4.02 27.59 8.28
N ALA A 676 -3.38 26.43 8.11
CA ALA A 676 -4.02 25.21 7.66
C ALA A 676 -4.56 24.33 8.81
N GLY A 677 -4.05 24.52 10.03
CA GLY A 677 -4.39 23.73 11.21
C GLY A 677 -3.17 23.13 11.91
N VAL A 678 -3.27 22.96 13.23
CA VAL A 678 -2.21 22.41 14.07
C VAL A 678 -2.35 20.89 14.16
N TYR A 679 -1.24 20.17 14.01
CA TYR A 679 -1.19 18.72 14.24
C TYR A 679 -0.30 18.41 15.44
N GLN A 680 -0.90 17.81 16.47
CA GLN A 680 -0.24 17.54 17.75
C GLN A 680 0.36 18.83 18.35
N ALA A 681 1.69 18.92 18.43
CA ALA A 681 2.43 20.08 18.94
C ALA A 681 3.40 20.65 17.91
N ASP A 682 3.15 20.44 16.61
CA ASP A 682 4.00 20.89 15.50
C ASP A 682 4.31 22.40 15.54
N PHE A 683 3.31 23.23 15.79
CA PHE A 683 3.47 24.68 15.97
C PHE A 683 4.42 25.02 17.11
N TRP A 684 4.25 24.37 18.26
CA TRP A 684 5.03 24.63 19.47
C TRP A 684 6.46 24.12 19.35
N TRP A 685 6.65 22.98 18.68
CA TRP A 685 7.98 22.47 18.34
C TRP A 685 8.71 23.46 17.44
N ALA A 686 8.05 23.94 16.38
CA ALA A 686 8.62 24.91 15.46
C ALA A 686 8.93 26.26 16.15
N LEU A 687 8.05 26.73 17.05
CA LEU A 687 8.32 27.89 17.91
C LEU A 687 9.57 27.69 18.77
N GLY A 688 9.69 26.54 19.43
CA GLY A 688 10.83 26.20 20.27
C GLY A 688 12.14 26.17 19.49
N ALA A 689 12.15 25.51 18.33
CA ALA A 689 13.33 25.45 17.46
C ALA A 689 13.71 26.81 16.89
N LEU A 690 12.73 27.63 16.49
CA LEU A 690 12.96 29.01 16.06
C LEU A 690 13.57 29.85 17.20
N ALA A 691 13.07 29.69 18.42
CA ALA A 691 13.59 30.41 19.59
C ALA A 691 15.05 30.03 19.94
N LEU A 692 15.52 28.82 19.60
CA LEU A 692 16.91 28.43 19.81
C LEU A 692 17.91 29.31 19.04
N PHE A 693 17.50 29.94 17.92
CA PHE A 693 18.36 30.87 17.17
C PHE A 693 18.64 32.19 17.92
N ILE A 694 17.88 32.50 18.97
CA ILE A 694 18.15 33.65 19.85
C ILE A 694 19.49 33.46 20.58
N ILE A 695 19.82 32.23 20.97
CA ILE A 695 21.02 31.90 21.74
C ILE A 695 22.32 32.28 20.99
N PRO A 696 22.59 31.78 19.76
CA PRO A 696 23.79 32.16 19.02
C PRO A 696 23.79 33.64 18.64
N ALA A 697 22.64 34.26 18.37
CA ALA A 697 22.55 35.69 18.10
C ALA A 697 22.97 36.52 19.34
N LEU A 698 22.45 36.22 20.52
CA LEU A 698 22.86 36.92 21.75
C LEU A 698 24.32 36.65 22.13
N LEU A 699 24.81 35.43 21.92
CA LEU A 699 26.23 35.10 22.15
C LEU A 699 27.13 35.94 21.25
N LEU A 700 26.79 36.05 19.96
CA LEU A 700 27.51 36.90 19.01
C LEU A 700 27.44 38.38 19.43
N GLY A 701 26.25 38.90 19.75
CA GLY A 701 26.02 40.30 20.04
C GLY A 701 26.58 40.81 21.37
N LEU A 702 26.54 39.97 22.42
CA LEU A 702 26.93 40.34 23.78
C LEU A 702 28.37 39.95 24.14
N VAL A 703 28.88 38.85 23.58
CA VAL A 703 30.20 38.28 23.94
C VAL A 703 31.22 38.47 22.82
N LEU A 704 31.00 37.85 21.66
CA LEU A 704 31.98 37.81 20.55
C LEU A 704 32.14 39.16 19.83
N ARG A 705 31.19 40.07 19.96
CA ARG A 705 31.24 41.41 19.36
C ARG A 705 32.48 42.21 19.75
N ARG A 706 32.98 42.08 21.00
CA ARG A 706 34.09 42.91 21.52
C ARG A 706 35.38 42.81 20.68
N PRO A 707 35.92 41.61 20.41
CA PRO A 707 37.09 41.47 19.53
C PRO A 707 36.76 41.84 18.07
N LEU A 708 35.58 41.47 17.58
CA LEU A 708 35.18 41.68 16.19
C LEU A 708 35.06 43.16 15.82
N MET A 709 34.46 44.00 16.67
CA MET A 709 34.41 45.45 16.42
C MET A 709 35.79 46.10 16.41
N THR A 710 36.71 45.62 17.26
CA THR A 710 38.08 46.13 17.32
C THR A 710 38.83 45.79 16.03
N TYR A 711 38.65 44.57 15.52
CA TYR A 711 39.19 44.14 14.24
C TYR A 711 38.60 44.93 13.07
N ASN A 712 37.28 45.10 13.04
CA ASN A 712 36.58 45.80 11.98
C ASN A 712 36.96 47.29 11.92
N ARG A 713 37.10 47.95 13.09
CA ARG A 713 37.60 49.34 13.16
C ARG A 713 38.99 49.48 12.56
N LYS A 714 39.92 48.56 12.87
CA LYS A 714 41.27 48.55 12.28
C LYS A 714 41.24 48.34 10.77
N LEU A 715 40.35 47.48 10.28
CA LEU A 715 40.15 47.23 8.85
C LEU A 715 39.61 48.46 8.12
N VAL A 716 38.62 49.14 8.70
CA VAL A 716 38.05 50.37 8.15
C VAL A 716 39.07 51.51 8.18
N GLU A 717 39.84 51.66 9.26
CA GLU A 717 40.94 52.63 9.33
C GLU A 717 42.03 52.34 8.28
N ALA A 718 42.38 51.06 8.08
CA ALA A 718 43.32 50.64 7.05
C ALA A 718 42.77 50.92 5.64
N LEU A 719 41.49 50.63 5.37
CA LEU A 719 40.86 50.92 4.08
C LEU A 719 40.74 52.44 3.83
N ALA A 720 40.35 53.23 4.83
CA ALA A 720 40.33 54.68 4.73
C ALA A 720 41.74 55.26 4.44
N SER A 721 42.79 54.63 4.97
CA SER A 721 44.18 55.01 4.68
C SER A 721 44.60 54.75 3.22
N THR A 722 43.89 53.88 2.48
CA THR A 722 44.18 53.59 1.06
C THR A 722 43.64 54.62 0.07
N LYS A 723 42.86 55.62 0.53
CA LYS A 723 42.17 56.64 -0.31
C LYS A 723 41.24 56.10 -1.43
N LEU A 724 40.97 54.79 -1.46
CA LEU A 724 40.08 54.15 -2.45
C LEU A 724 38.59 54.26 -2.11
N MET A 725 38.25 54.57 -0.85
CA MET A 725 36.88 54.86 -0.42
C MET A 725 36.88 56.18 0.36
N SER A 726 36.48 57.26 -0.32
CA SER A 726 36.14 58.56 0.30
C SER A 726 34.64 58.69 0.48
#